data_AF-A0A519F2S0-F1
#
_entry.id   AF-A0A519F2S0-F1
#
_cell.length_a   1.000
_cell.length_b   1.000
_cell.length_c   1.000
_cell.angle_alpha   90.00
_cell.angle_beta   90.00
_cell.angle_gamma   90.00
#
_symmetry.space_group_name_H-M   'P 1'
#
loop_
_entity.id
_entity.type
_entity.pdbx_description
1 polymer ?
#
loop_
_entity_poly.entity_id
_entity_poly.type
_entity_poly.pdbx_seq_one_letter_code
_entity_poly.pdbx_strand_id
1 'polypeptide(L)'
;LARKYKLRLMCRLVKGAYWDAEIKRAQELGLPHYPVFTHKHHSDVSYLACAKALLAAPDAIYPQFATHNAGTIAAILQMAAASGAAFELQRLHGMGEGVYRELMKTTDAPVRVYAPVGQHKDLLAYLVRRLLENGANSSFVNQLGDDDVPLDELLASPLHLTATSPLPPPEWLYGQAPARRNSTGLDLTVEPMRAPLMAAHARTLVPSVPEASIAAATHAVVASTTSYRQWHRTPVAARAAMLHRAADALQADLPRFCALLVKEAFKTWGDAIAEVREAVDFLRYYADEAVRIMQPMALPGPTGESNELRLTARGPWVCISPWNFPLAIFMGQVAAALATGNTVLAKPAEQTPAIAFEAVKLLHAAGVPVDALQLLHGPGETVGAALVAAPGVAGVVFTGSTQVAKIIHRALAAKDGPIVPLIAETGGINAMLVDSSALPEQVADAVVQSAFRSAGQRCSALRLLCVHEGIADHVIGMIRGAAAELSGGDPALLATDVGPVIDAEAFDNITRATQRLDAAHRRLLASAAPEQPVANYVAPAAYEVDGIDSVKSEIFGPVLQIVRWSGEPSAVIERINALGYGLTLGIQTRIDSRAAALAAQAHVGNIYVNRNIIGAVVGVQPFGGEGLSGTGPKAGGPHYLYRFCAEQTVTINTTAAGGNAALLAASA
;
A
#
# COMPACT_ATOMS: atom_id res chain seq x y z
N LEU A 1 24.94 27.70 13.01
CA LEU A 1 25.58 26.68 13.86
C LEU A 1 27.07 26.98 14.08
N ALA A 2 27.91 26.90 13.04
CA ALA A 2 29.36 27.15 13.09
C ALA A 2 29.74 28.43 13.87
N ARG A 3 29.21 29.61 13.49
CA ARG A 3 29.44 30.88 14.19
C ARG A 3 29.06 30.85 15.68
N LYS A 4 27.88 30.27 16.00
CA LYS A 4 27.39 30.15 17.39
C LYS A 4 28.39 29.39 18.27
N TYR A 5 28.99 28.33 17.74
CA TYR A 5 29.94 27.47 18.45
C TYR A 5 31.41 27.83 18.17
N LYS A 6 31.68 28.91 17.43
CA LYS A 6 33.03 29.35 17.03
C LYS A 6 33.85 28.23 16.35
N LEU A 7 33.19 27.41 15.55
CA LEU A 7 33.78 26.34 14.75
C LEU A 7 33.83 26.74 13.28
N ARG A 8 34.77 26.14 12.53
CA ARG A 8 34.75 26.15 11.07
C ARG A 8 34.38 24.75 10.56
N LEU A 9 33.23 24.63 9.90
CA LEU A 9 32.74 23.33 9.43
C LEU A 9 33.20 23.08 8.00
N MET A 10 33.74 21.89 7.73
CA MET A 10 33.93 21.40 6.37
C MET A 10 32.57 20.93 5.83
N CYS A 11 32.05 21.61 4.82
CA CYS A 11 30.71 21.35 4.29
C CYS A 11 30.79 20.83 2.86
N ARG A 12 30.46 19.56 2.67
CA ARG A 12 30.39 18.94 1.36
C ARG A 12 29.04 19.20 0.70
N LEU A 13 29.07 19.89 -0.45
CA LEU A 13 27.90 20.10 -1.29
C LEU A 13 27.84 19.04 -2.40
N VAL A 14 26.71 18.35 -2.48
CA VAL A 14 26.37 17.32 -3.48
C VAL A 14 25.00 17.66 -4.10
N LYS A 15 24.70 17.09 -5.27
CA LYS A 15 23.34 17.19 -5.86
C LYS A 15 22.35 16.27 -5.15
N GLY A 16 22.69 14.98 -5.02
CA GLY A 16 21.86 13.95 -4.38
C GLY A 16 22.06 12.59 -5.05
N ALA A 17 21.81 11.50 -4.31
CA ALA A 17 22.05 10.13 -4.78
C ALA A 17 20.83 9.20 -4.62
N TYR A 18 19.67 9.77 -4.31
CA TYR A 18 18.44 9.03 -3.97
C TYR A 18 17.21 9.59 -4.70
N TRP A 19 17.40 10.28 -5.83
CA TRP A 19 16.31 10.98 -6.52
C TRP A 19 15.12 10.06 -6.83
N ASP A 20 15.35 8.93 -7.50
CA ASP A 20 14.27 7.97 -7.85
C ASP A 20 13.57 7.41 -6.61
N ALA A 21 14.32 7.13 -5.55
CA ALA A 21 13.79 6.62 -4.29
C ALA A 21 12.91 7.66 -3.59
N GLU A 22 13.30 8.94 -3.58
CA GLU A 22 12.50 10.02 -2.99
C GLU A 22 11.23 10.32 -3.81
N ILE A 23 11.31 10.26 -5.15
CA ILE A 23 10.14 10.38 -6.02
C ILE A 23 9.15 9.24 -5.72
N LYS A 24 9.63 7.99 -5.73
CA LYS A 24 8.80 6.82 -5.44
C LYS A 24 8.20 6.90 -4.03
N ARG A 25 9.01 7.21 -3.02
CA ARG A 25 8.58 7.32 -1.62
C ARG A 25 7.50 8.39 -1.47
N ALA A 26 7.66 9.56 -2.09
CA ALA A 26 6.66 10.62 -2.03
C ALA A 26 5.33 10.21 -2.70
N GLN A 27 5.39 9.49 -3.82
CA GLN A 27 4.20 8.94 -4.49
C GLN A 27 3.52 7.85 -3.65
N GLU A 28 4.26 6.88 -3.14
CA GLU A 28 3.73 5.78 -2.32
C GLU A 28 3.10 6.29 -1.01
N LEU A 29 3.75 7.26 -0.35
CA LEU A 29 3.23 7.89 0.87
C LEU A 29 2.14 8.92 0.60
N GLY A 30 1.85 9.28 -0.66
CA GLY A 30 0.86 10.29 -1.01
C GLY A 30 1.19 11.66 -0.41
N LEU A 31 2.48 12.03 -0.38
CA LEU A 31 2.95 13.29 0.20
C LEU A 31 2.42 14.49 -0.60
N PRO A 32 2.25 15.68 0.01
CA PRO A 32 1.76 16.86 -0.70
C PRO A 32 2.69 17.29 -1.84
N HIS A 33 4.00 17.10 -1.68
CA HIS A 33 5.03 17.49 -2.66
C HIS A 33 6.21 16.53 -2.64
N TYR A 34 7.06 16.65 -3.67
CA TYR A 34 8.36 15.99 -3.71
C TYR A 34 9.38 16.74 -2.83
N PRO A 35 10.19 16.06 -2.01
CA PRO A 35 11.27 16.69 -1.26
C PRO A 35 12.50 17.03 -2.12
N VAL A 36 12.45 16.69 -3.41
CA VAL A 36 13.52 16.90 -4.40
C VAL A 36 12.96 17.61 -5.64
N PHE A 37 13.80 18.32 -6.38
CA PHE A 37 13.41 18.89 -7.66
C PHE A 37 13.10 17.79 -8.68
N THR A 38 12.08 18.00 -9.52
CA THR A 38 11.67 17.05 -10.57
C THR A 38 12.34 17.30 -11.93
N HIS A 39 13.04 18.42 -12.08
CA HIS A 39 13.91 18.66 -13.22
C HIS A 39 15.37 18.71 -12.80
N LYS A 40 16.24 18.09 -13.58
CA LYS A 40 17.67 18.06 -13.33
C LYS A 40 18.30 19.46 -13.30
N HIS A 41 17.91 20.36 -14.19
CA HIS A 41 18.48 21.73 -14.23
C HIS A 41 18.11 22.54 -12.97
N HIS A 42 16.94 22.33 -12.36
CA HIS A 42 16.60 22.96 -11.07
C HIS A 42 17.57 22.53 -9.95
N SER A 43 17.97 21.25 -9.92
CA SER A 43 19.02 20.78 -9.02
C SER A 43 20.37 21.42 -9.31
N ASP A 44 20.71 21.65 -10.59
CA ASP A 44 21.94 22.36 -10.97
C ASP A 44 21.92 23.83 -10.51
N VAL A 45 20.81 24.54 -10.73
CA VAL A 45 20.62 25.93 -10.25
C VAL A 45 20.70 26.00 -8.72
N SER A 46 20.02 25.08 -8.03
CA SER A 46 20.10 24.99 -6.57
C SER A 46 21.52 24.73 -6.09
N TYR A 47 22.27 23.85 -6.76
CA TYR A 47 23.66 23.57 -6.43
C TYR A 47 24.52 24.85 -6.54
N LEU A 48 24.40 25.60 -7.64
CA LEU A 48 25.16 26.84 -7.83
C LEU A 48 24.78 27.93 -6.83
N ALA A 49 23.48 28.07 -6.51
CA ALA A 49 23.01 28.99 -5.48
C ALA A 49 23.56 28.64 -4.09
N CYS A 50 23.53 27.35 -3.72
CA CYS A 50 24.14 26.87 -2.48
C CYS A 50 25.65 27.06 -2.48
N ALA A 51 26.34 26.82 -3.60
CA ALA A 51 27.78 27.03 -3.71
C ALA A 51 28.16 28.49 -3.46
N LYS A 52 27.43 29.43 -4.06
CA LYS A 52 27.58 30.87 -3.81
C LYS A 52 27.39 31.21 -2.32
N ALA A 53 26.36 30.64 -1.68
CA ALA A 53 26.10 30.86 -0.26
C ALA A 53 27.22 30.33 0.66
N LEU A 54 27.77 29.15 0.34
CA LEU A 54 28.90 28.57 1.09
C LEU A 54 30.17 29.39 0.93
N LEU A 55 30.47 29.85 -0.29
CA LEU A 55 31.62 30.73 -0.58
C LEU A 55 31.52 32.09 0.11
N ALA A 56 30.31 32.58 0.40
CA ALA A 56 30.06 33.84 1.10
C ALA A 56 30.20 33.75 2.63
N ALA A 57 30.51 32.58 3.19
CA ALA A 57 30.68 32.38 4.63
C ALA A 57 32.05 31.77 5.01
N PRO A 58 33.19 32.32 4.51
CA PRO A 58 34.51 31.72 4.69
C PRO A 58 34.98 31.69 6.16
N ASP A 59 34.45 32.58 7.00
CA ASP A 59 34.70 32.65 8.44
C ASP A 59 34.16 31.41 9.20
N ALA A 60 33.11 30.79 8.66
CA ALA A 60 32.35 29.75 9.33
C ALA A 60 32.41 28.40 8.61
N ILE A 61 32.65 28.40 7.30
CA ILE A 61 32.56 27.22 6.44
C ILE A 61 33.85 27.07 5.62
N TYR A 62 34.27 25.82 5.46
CA TYR A 62 35.20 25.40 4.41
C TYR A 62 34.42 24.58 3.38
N PRO A 63 34.10 25.15 2.20
CA PRO A 63 33.28 24.48 1.19
C PRO A 63 34.04 23.33 0.50
N GLN A 64 33.35 22.21 0.29
CA GLN A 64 33.86 21.05 -0.45
C GLN A 64 32.87 20.71 -1.58
N PHE A 65 33.24 20.97 -2.83
CA PHE A 65 32.32 20.82 -3.96
C PHE A 65 32.50 19.46 -4.64
N ALA A 66 31.58 18.52 -4.37
CA ALA A 66 31.58 17.20 -4.96
C ALA A 66 30.71 17.15 -6.22
N THR A 67 31.34 17.08 -7.40
CA THR A 67 30.63 17.01 -8.70
C THR A 67 31.55 16.54 -9.82
N HIS A 68 31.01 15.90 -10.85
CA HIS A 68 31.76 15.54 -12.06
C HIS A 68 31.37 16.37 -13.29
N ASN A 69 30.44 17.32 -13.12
CA ASN A 69 29.94 18.14 -14.21
C ASN A 69 30.88 19.33 -14.47
N ALA A 70 31.51 19.35 -15.64
CA ALA A 70 32.52 20.35 -15.98
C ALA A 70 31.99 21.79 -15.94
N GLY A 71 30.78 22.04 -16.44
CA GLY A 71 30.14 23.37 -16.39
C GLY A 71 29.89 23.85 -14.96
N THR A 72 29.48 22.94 -14.07
CA THR A 72 29.32 23.22 -12.63
C THR A 72 30.66 23.57 -11.98
N ILE A 73 31.72 22.83 -12.29
CA ILE A 73 33.08 23.11 -11.78
C ILE A 73 33.54 24.49 -12.25
N ALA A 74 33.41 24.78 -13.56
CA ALA A 74 33.83 26.07 -14.12
C ALA A 74 33.12 27.25 -13.44
N ALA A 75 31.80 27.15 -13.21
CA ALA A 75 31.05 28.17 -12.50
C ALA A 75 31.53 28.38 -11.05
N ILE A 76 31.86 27.30 -10.34
CA ILE A 76 32.39 27.36 -8.96
C ILE A 76 33.74 28.06 -8.92
N LEU A 77 34.65 27.74 -9.83
CA LEU A 77 35.97 28.37 -9.89
C LEU A 77 35.84 29.88 -10.12
N GLN A 78 34.95 30.29 -11.03
CA GLN A 78 34.68 31.72 -11.28
C GLN A 78 34.07 32.41 -10.04
N MET A 79 33.11 31.77 -9.36
CA MET A 79 32.52 32.30 -8.13
C MET A 79 33.55 32.42 -6.99
N ALA A 80 34.44 31.44 -6.85
CA ALA A 80 35.46 31.43 -5.81
C ALA A 80 36.58 32.44 -6.09
N ALA A 81 36.98 32.61 -7.35
CA ALA A 81 37.92 33.66 -7.76
C ALA A 81 37.37 35.06 -7.41
N ALA A 82 36.06 35.27 -7.58
CA ALA A 82 35.42 36.54 -7.22
C ALA A 82 35.31 36.77 -5.69
N SER A 83 35.17 35.71 -4.88
CA SER A 83 35.03 35.85 -3.42
C SER A 83 36.34 35.76 -2.64
N GLY A 84 37.39 35.19 -3.22
CA GLY A 84 38.66 34.89 -2.54
C GLY A 84 38.56 33.80 -1.47
N ALA A 85 37.43 33.09 -1.39
CA ALA A 85 37.22 32.06 -0.38
C ALA A 85 38.02 30.79 -0.68
N ALA A 86 38.67 30.21 0.32
CA ALA A 86 39.31 28.90 0.21
C ALA A 86 38.28 27.77 0.17
N PHE A 87 38.48 26.78 -0.72
CA PHE A 87 37.60 25.63 -0.94
C PHE A 87 38.41 24.42 -1.44
N GLU A 88 37.76 23.25 -1.52
CA GLU A 88 38.25 22.10 -2.29
C GLU A 88 37.19 21.57 -3.25
N LEU A 89 37.65 20.89 -4.30
CA LEU A 89 36.81 20.06 -5.16
C LEU A 89 36.89 18.61 -4.71
N GLN A 90 35.86 17.82 -5.00
CA GLN A 90 35.85 16.38 -4.69
C GLN A 90 35.31 15.55 -5.85
N ARG A 91 35.89 14.36 -6.03
CA ARG A 91 35.43 13.35 -6.98
C ARG A 91 35.39 11.95 -6.36
N LEU A 92 34.76 11.02 -7.05
CA LEU A 92 34.82 9.59 -6.73
C LEU A 92 35.98 8.93 -7.49
N HIS A 93 36.63 7.95 -6.86
CA HIS A 93 37.63 7.13 -7.52
C HIS A 93 37.01 6.37 -8.71
N GLY A 94 37.72 6.27 -9.84
CA GLY A 94 37.20 5.67 -11.07
C GLY A 94 36.18 6.52 -11.84
N MET A 95 35.90 7.75 -11.39
CA MET A 95 34.94 8.66 -12.04
C MET A 95 35.51 10.06 -12.24
N GLY A 96 35.15 10.68 -13.36
CA GLY A 96 35.56 12.06 -13.70
C GLY A 96 37.07 12.23 -13.86
N GLU A 97 37.82 11.14 -14.07
CA GLU A 97 39.29 11.20 -14.08
C GLU A 97 39.83 12.06 -15.22
N GLY A 98 39.24 11.95 -16.42
CA GLY A 98 39.57 12.82 -17.55
C GLY A 98 39.31 14.29 -17.25
N VAL A 99 38.09 14.62 -16.77
CA VAL A 99 37.70 16.00 -16.41
C VAL A 99 38.65 16.61 -15.39
N TYR A 100 38.93 15.89 -14.29
CA TYR A 100 39.80 16.39 -13.24
C TYR A 100 41.29 16.43 -13.63
N ARG A 101 41.74 15.53 -14.51
CA ARG A 101 43.11 15.56 -15.06
C ARG A 101 43.35 16.82 -15.89
N GLU A 102 42.40 17.18 -16.76
CA GLU A 102 42.49 18.43 -17.53
C GLU A 102 42.34 19.66 -16.64
N LEU A 103 41.42 19.60 -15.67
CA LEU A 103 41.20 20.69 -14.73
C LEU A 103 42.46 21.05 -13.94
N MET A 104 43.17 20.07 -13.39
CA MET A 104 44.39 20.29 -12.58
C MET A 104 45.53 20.95 -13.36
N LYS A 105 45.46 21.03 -14.70
CA LYS A 105 46.42 21.82 -15.50
C LYS A 105 46.14 23.32 -15.45
N THR A 106 44.94 23.72 -15.00
CA THR A 106 44.42 25.10 -15.12
C THR A 106 44.08 25.75 -13.78
N THR A 107 44.07 24.99 -12.68
CA THR A 107 43.76 25.50 -11.34
C THR A 107 44.57 24.78 -10.27
N ASP A 108 44.96 25.53 -9.23
CA ASP A 108 45.60 25.00 -8.02
C ASP A 108 44.59 24.61 -6.94
N ALA A 109 43.29 24.60 -7.27
CA ALA A 109 42.25 24.19 -6.32
C ALA A 109 42.49 22.73 -5.87
N PRO A 110 42.54 22.45 -4.56
CA PRO A 110 42.79 21.10 -4.07
C PRO A 110 41.64 20.17 -4.47
N VAL A 111 41.99 18.95 -4.89
CA VAL A 111 41.03 17.92 -5.29
C VAL A 111 41.14 16.72 -4.35
N ARG A 112 40.07 16.39 -3.64
CA ARG A 112 39.97 15.18 -2.82
C ARG A 112 39.31 14.04 -3.60
N VAL A 113 39.92 12.86 -3.58
CA VAL A 113 39.35 11.64 -4.17
C VAL A 113 38.70 10.80 -3.09
N TYR A 114 37.41 10.51 -3.26
CA TYR A 114 36.66 9.61 -2.39
C TYR A 114 36.75 8.18 -2.95
N ALA A 115 37.49 7.33 -2.25
CA ALA A 115 37.67 5.93 -2.63
C ALA A 115 36.75 5.04 -1.78
N PRO A 116 35.80 4.30 -2.37
CA PRO A 116 35.04 3.29 -1.63
C PRO A 116 35.98 2.16 -1.18
N VAL A 117 36.00 1.90 0.13
CA VAL A 117 36.79 0.84 0.77
C VAL A 117 35.85 0.00 1.63
N GLY A 118 35.81 -1.31 1.40
CA GLY A 118 34.89 -2.21 2.08
C GLY A 118 35.10 -3.67 1.69
N GLN A 119 34.34 -4.57 2.33
CA GLN A 119 34.38 -5.99 2.03
C GLN A 119 33.55 -6.31 0.78
N HIS A 120 33.88 -7.40 0.07
CA HIS A 120 33.13 -7.81 -1.12
C HIS A 120 31.62 -8.01 -0.86
N LYS A 121 31.25 -8.47 0.34
CA LYS A 121 29.84 -8.67 0.72
C LYS A 121 29.01 -7.38 0.70
N ASP A 122 29.63 -6.22 0.97
CA ASP A 122 28.95 -4.93 1.02
C ASP A 122 28.91 -4.23 -0.37
N LEU A 123 29.57 -4.83 -1.37
CA LEU A 123 29.76 -4.24 -2.70
C LEU A 123 28.46 -4.19 -3.50
N LEU A 124 27.60 -5.20 -3.41
CA LEU A 124 26.43 -5.34 -4.29
C LEU A 124 25.45 -4.18 -4.13
N ALA A 125 25.06 -3.85 -2.89
CA ALA A 125 24.17 -2.73 -2.61
C ALA A 125 24.79 -1.39 -3.07
N TYR A 126 26.10 -1.22 -2.87
CA TYR A 126 26.83 -0.05 -3.34
C TYR A 126 26.85 0.05 -4.87
N LEU A 127 27.11 -1.07 -5.56
CA LEU A 127 27.30 -1.13 -7.01
C LEU A 127 26.00 -0.82 -7.76
N VAL A 128 24.85 -1.35 -7.32
CA VAL A 128 23.54 -1.03 -7.93
C VAL A 128 23.31 0.48 -7.97
N ARG A 129 23.54 1.16 -6.84
CA ARG A 129 23.41 2.62 -6.78
C ARG A 129 24.41 3.34 -7.69
N ARG A 130 25.65 2.85 -7.79
CA ARG A 130 26.66 3.43 -8.68
C ARG A 130 26.28 3.27 -10.15
N LEU A 131 25.77 2.10 -10.53
CA LEU A 131 25.31 1.83 -11.89
C LEU A 131 24.14 2.74 -12.28
N LEU A 132 23.19 2.98 -11.38
CA LEU A 132 22.06 3.89 -11.63
C LEU A 132 22.52 5.34 -11.80
N GLU A 133 23.41 5.84 -10.94
CA GLU A 133 23.93 7.22 -11.04
C GLU A 133 24.70 7.46 -12.36
N ASN A 134 25.40 6.43 -12.84
CA ASN A 134 26.25 6.54 -14.02
C ASN A 134 25.53 6.21 -15.32
N GLY A 135 24.59 5.26 -15.31
CA GLY A 135 23.85 4.83 -16.50
C GLY A 135 22.61 5.67 -16.80
N ALA A 136 22.27 6.65 -15.96
CA ALA A 136 21.15 7.54 -16.24
C ALA A 136 21.45 8.43 -17.47
N ASN A 137 20.52 8.51 -18.42
CA ASN A 137 20.65 9.33 -19.63
C ASN A 137 20.90 10.82 -19.33
N SER A 138 20.45 11.31 -18.17
CA SER A 138 20.67 12.68 -17.70
C SER A 138 22.02 12.89 -16.98
N SER A 139 22.82 11.83 -16.80
CA SER A 139 24.12 11.90 -16.15
C SER A 139 25.14 12.55 -17.07
N PHE A 140 25.83 13.58 -16.58
CA PHE A 140 26.89 14.26 -17.34
C PHE A 140 28.01 13.29 -17.75
N VAL A 141 28.33 12.30 -16.91
CA VAL A 141 29.38 11.32 -17.22
C VAL A 141 28.94 10.39 -18.36
N ASN A 142 27.66 10.03 -18.42
CA ASN A 142 27.10 9.25 -19.52
C ASN A 142 27.10 10.06 -20.82
N GLN A 143 26.60 11.30 -20.76
CA GLN A 143 26.54 12.21 -21.92
C GLN A 143 27.93 12.57 -22.47
N LEU A 144 28.93 12.74 -21.60
CA LEU A 144 30.31 13.00 -22.03
C LEU A 144 30.94 11.80 -22.76
N GLY A 145 30.48 10.59 -22.48
CA GLY A 145 30.93 9.37 -23.16
C GLY A 145 30.15 9.06 -24.45
N ASP A 146 29.17 9.88 -24.80
CA ASP A 146 28.31 9.72 -25.96
C ASP A 146 28.73 10.73 -27.05
N ASP A 147 29.29 10.21 -28.16
CA ASP A 147 29.80 11.03 -29.27
C ASP A 147 28.69 11.79 -30.01
N ASP A 148 27.42 11.40 -29.82
CA ASP A 148 26.27 12.05 -30.43
C ASP A 148 25.80 13.31 -29.65
N VAL A 149 26.31 13.56 -28.44
CA VAL A 149 25.94 14.72 -27.62
C VAL A 149 26.84 15.93 -27.94
N PRO A 150 26.32 17.03 -28.52
CA PRO A 150 27.12 18.19 -28.85
C PRO A 150 27.66 18.91 -27.60
N LEU A 151 28.86 19.49 -27.72
CA LEU A 151 29.50 20.22 -26.62
C LEU A 151 28.64 21.40 -26.11
N ASP A 152 27.94 22.10 -27.01
CA ASP A 152 27.06 23.23 -26.67
C ASP A 152 25.86 22.78 -25.81
N GLU A 153 25.38 21.56 -26.01
CA GLU A 153 24.34 20.96 -25.17
C GLU A 153 24.90 20.56 -23.80
N LEU A 154 26.08 19.93 -23.79
CA LEU A 154 26.74 19.47 -22.57
C LEU A 154 27.12 20.62 -21.62
N LEU A 155 27.45 21.79 -22.19
CA LEU A 155 27.84 23.02 -21.48
C LEU A 155 26.72 24.05 -21.37
N ALA A 156 25.49 23.69 -21.76
CA ALA A 156 24.35 24.60 -21.69
C ALA A 156 24.12 25.13 -20.26
N SER A 157 23.74 26.41 -20.19
CA SER A 157 23.42 27.04 -18.90
C SER A 157 22.19 26.37 -18.25
N PRO A 158 22.25 26.03 -16.95
CA PRO A 158 21.09 25.48 -16.25
C PRO A 158 20.02 26.56 -15.96
N LEU A 159 20.31 27.85 -16.21
CA LEU A 159 19.41 28.97 -15.96
C LEU A 159 18.43 29.17 -17.12
N HIS A 160 17.44 28.29 -17.22
CA HIS A 160 16.30 28.45 -18.12
C HIS A 160 14.99 28.19 -17.38
N LEU A 161 13.88 28.75 -17.89
CA LEU A 161 12.56 28.57 -17.32
C LEU A 161 11.93 27.28 -17.85
N THR A 162 11.28 26.53 -16.97
CA THR A 162 10.47 25.37 -17.33
C THR A 162 9.10 25.45 -16.68
N ALA A 163 8.03 25.42 -17.48
CA ALA A 163 6.67 25.66 -17.01
C ALA A 163 5.97 24.42 -16.42
N THR A 164 6.40 23.20 -16.79
CA THR A 164 5.66 21.96 -16.44
C THR A 164 6.58 20.86 -15.93
N SER A 165 6.25 20.30 -14.76
CA SER A 165 6.91 19.10 -14.21
C SER A 165 6.67 17.88 -15.10
N PRO A 166 7.68 17.01 -15.35
CA PRO A 166 7.51 15.80 -16.14
C PRO A 166 6.80 14.69 -15.36
N LEU A 167 6.70 14.83 -14.03
CA LEU A 167 6.10 13.88 -13.12
C LEU A 167 4.77 14.44 -12.58
N PRO A 168 3.69 13.63 -12.56
CA PRO A 168 2.47 14.04 -11.89
C PRO A 168 2.73 14.18 -10.38
N PRO A 169 2.17 15.19 -9.70
CA PRO A 169 2.27 15.26 -8.25
C PRO A 169 1.58 14.03 -7.61
N PRO A 170 1.96 13.61 -6.38
CA PRO A 170 1.40 12.41 -5.75
C PRO A 170 -0.14 12.39 -5.66
N GLU A 171 -0.78 13.56 -5.53
CA GLU A 171 -2.24 13.71 -5.54
C GLU A 171 -2.89 13.23 -6.86
N TRP A 172 -2.20 13.42 -7.99
CA TRP A 172 -2.70 13.12 -9.34
C TRP A 172 -1.97 11.93 -9.97
N LEU A 173 -1.49 11.01 -9.13
CA LEU A 173 -0.75 9.82 -9.57
C LEU A 173 -1.57 8.93 -10.52
N TYR A 174 -2.90 8.94 -10.41
CA TYR A 174 -3.80 8.10 -11.22
C TYR A 174 -4.37 8.83 -12.44
N GLY A 175 -3.75 9.95 -12.85
CA GLY A 175 -4.17 10.80 -13.97
C GLY A 175 -4.75 12.13 -13.50
N GLN A 176 -4.93 13.07 -14.43
CA GLN A 176 -5.61 14.35 -14.16
C GLN A 176 -7.12 14.22 -14.35
N ALA A 177 -7.89 15.12 -13.74
CA ALA A 177 -9.36 15.16 -13.88
C ALA A 177 -9.79 14.97 -15.36
N PRO A 178 -10.76 14.07 -15.65
CA PRO A 178 -11.70 13.43 -14.75
C PRO A 178 -11.20 12.16 -14.04
N ALA A 179 -9.90 11.84 -14.10
CA ALA A 179 -9.34 10.72 -13.36
C ALA A 179 -9.39 10.92 -11.83
N ARG A 180 -9.27 9.80 -11.10
CA ARG A 180 -9.41 9.74 -9.64
C ARG A 180 -8.28 10.47 -8.92
N ARG A 181 -8.62 11.33 -7.96
CA ARG A 181 -7.67 11.90 -6.99
C ARG A 181 -7.15 10.84 -6.01
N ASN A 182 -5.84 10.82 -5.78
CA ASN A 182 -5.19 9.98 -4.77
C ASN A 182 -5.50 10.48 -3.35
N SER A 183 -5.50 9.57 -2.38
CA SER A 183 -5.51 9.92 -0.96
C SER A 183 -4.17 10.57 -0.55
N THR A 184 -4.23 11.54 0.36
CA THR A 184 -3.04 12.25 0.89
C THR A 184 -2.57 11.61 2.19
N GLY A 185 -1.27 11.34 2.28
CA GLY A 185 -0.61 10.86 3.51
C GLY A 185 0.23 11.93 4.19
N LEU A 186 1.09 11.47 5.11
CA LEU A 186 1.90 12.34 5.97
C LEU A 186 3.31 11.76 6.10
N ASP A 187 4.31 12.64 6.18
CA ASP A 187 5.66 12.24 6.61
C ASP A 187 5.77 12.41 8.13
N LEU A 188 5.76 11.28 8.85
CA LEU A 188 5.87 11.28 10.31
C LEU A 188 7.21 11.83 10.83
N THR A 189 8.24 11.92 9.98
CA THR A 189 9.53 12.53 10.35
C THR A 189 9.44 14.06 10.44
N VAL A 190 8.44 14.67 9.78
CA VAL A 190 8.22 16.12 9.74
C VAL A 190 7.27 16.54 10.86
N GLU A 191 7.77 17.31 11.83
CA GLU A 191 7.03 17.69 13.05
C GLU A 191 5.69 18.39 12.76
N PRO A 192 5.60 19.39 11.87
CA PRO A 192 4.34 20.01 11.50
C PRO A 192 3.30 19.04 10.89
N MET A 193 3.74 17.97 10.22
CA MET A 193 2.84 16.98 9.61
C MET A 193 2.28 16.00 10.64
N ARG A 194 3.05 15.63 11.68
CA ARG A 194 2.58 14.72 12.73
C ARG A 194 1.87 15.42 13.90
N ALA A 195 2.11 16.71 14.12
CA ALA A 195 1.49 17.46 15.23
C ALA A 195 -0.06 17.36 15.28
N PRO A 196 -0.80 17.45 14.16
CA PRO A 196 -2.25 17.26 14.16
C PRO A 196 -2.70 15.87 14.64
N LEU A 197 -1.93 14.81 14.35
CA LEU A 197 -2.22 13.45 14.80
C LEU A 197 -2.12 13.35 16.32
N MET A 198 -1.05 13.91 16.90
CA MET A 198 -0.84 13.92 18.35
C MET A 198 -1.95 14.70 19.07
N ALA A 199 -2.33 15.85 18.51
CA ALA A 199 -3.41 16.66 19.06
C ALA A 199 -4.78 15.96 18.97
N ALA A 200 -5.05 15.23 17.87
CA ALA A 200 -6.24 14.42 17.73
C ALA A 200 -6.25 13.23 18.71
N HIS A 201 -5.11 12.54 18.89
CA HIS A 201 -4.97 11.45 19.85
C HIS A 201 -5.35 11.90 21.27
N ALA A 202 -4.86 13.06 21.71
CA ALA A 202 -5.12 13.58 23.05
C ALA A 202 -6.62 13.87 23.31
N ARG A 203 -7.40 14.22 22.28
CA ARG A 203 -8.80 14.66 22.43
C ARG A 203 -9.84 13.61 22.02
N THR A 204 -9.47 12.66 21.18
CA THR A 204 -10.42 11.69 20.62
C THR A 204 -10.80 10.66 21.67
N LEU A 205 -12.09 10.54 21.95
CA LEU A 205 -12.64 9.47 22.79
C LEU A 205 -13.13 8.33 21.89
N VAL A 206 -12.95 7.09 22.33
CA VAL A 206 -13.51 5.92 21.65
C VAL A 206 -14.97 5.79 22.10
N PRO A 207 -15.97 6.03 21.23
CA PRO A 207 -17.37 5.90 21.63
C PRO A 207 -17.72 4.46 21.97
N SER A 208 -18.54 4.28 23.01
CA SER A 208 -19.19 3.00 23.28
C SER A 208 -20.34 2.81 22.31
N VAL A 209 -20.39 1.65 21.64
CA VAL A 209 -21.43 1.30 20.67
C VAL A 209 -22.21 0.13 21.23
N PRO A 210 -23.54 0.24 21.41
CA PRO A 210 -24.33 -0.86 21.96
C PRO A 210 -24.46 -2.00 20.96
N GLU A 211 -24.50 -3.23 21.48
CA GLU A 211 -24.82 -4.40 20.68
C GLU A 211 -26.30 -4.36 20.23
N ALA A 212 -26.53 -4.74 18.99
CA ALA A 212 -27.86 -4.92 18.42
C ALA A 212 -28.48 -6.22 18.94
N SER A 213 -29.77 -6.18 19.26
CA SER A 213 -30.54 -7.40 19.50
C SER A 213 -30.91 -8.09 18.18
N ILE A 214 -31.25 -9.38 18.24
CA ILE A 214 -31.78 -10.13 17.07
C ILE A 214 -33.06 -9.47 16.52
N ALA A 215 -33.89 -8.90 17.41
CA ALA A 215 -35.08 -8.15 17.01
C ALA A 215 -34.70 -6.87 16.24
N ALA A 216 -33.69 -6.13 16.70
CA ALA A 216 -33.17 -4.97 15.99
C ALA A 216 -32.60 -5.34 14.61
N ALA A 217 -31.86 -6.45 14.50
CA ALA A 217 -31.36 -6.95 13.23
C ALA A 217 -32.51 -7.28 12.24
N THR A 218 -33.58 -7.92 12.73
CA THR A 218 -34.77 -8.20 11.91
C THR A 218 -35.45 -6.92 11.43
N HIS A 219 -35.64 -5.93 12.31
CA HIS A 219 -36.23 -4.64 11.95
C HIS A 219 -35.36 -3.90 10.92
N ALA A 220 -34.03 -3.98 11.06
CA ALA A 220 -33.10 -3.36 10.13
C ALA A 220 -33.22 -3.95 8.72
N VAL A 221 -33.40 -5.28 8.60
CA VAL A 221 -33.64 -5.95 7.30
C VAL A 221 -34.91 -5.41 6.62
N VAL A 222 -35.98 -5.20 7.38
CA VAL A 222 -37.25 -4.65 6.85
C VAL A 222 -37.07 -3.19 6.41
N ALA A 223 -36.42 -2.36 7.22
CA ALA A 223 -36.11 -0.97 6.87
C ALA A 223 -35.22 -0.89 5.61
N SER A 224 -34.19 -1.73 5.54
CA SER A 224 -33.27 -1.83 4.39
C SER A 224 -34.01 -2.23 3.11
N THR A 225 -34.88 -3.23 3.19
CA THR A 225 -35.71 -3.68 2.06
C THR A 225 -36.67 -2.58 1.59
N THR A 226 -37.20 -1.78 2.52
CA THR A 226 -38.10 -0.66 2.19
C THR A 226 -37.32 0.47 1.51
N SER A 227 -36.18 0.86 2.11
CA SER A 227 -35.28 1.90 1.58
C SER A 227 -34.74 1.55 0.20
N TYR A 228 -34.46 0.27 -0.05
CA TYR A 228 -34.00 -0.23 -1.34
C TYR A 228 -34.89 0.25 -2.49
N ARG A 229 -36.22 0.30 -2.33
CA ARG A 229 -37.18 0.75 -3.37
C ARG A 229 -36.92 2.17 -3.87
N GLN A 230 -36.33 3.03 -3.03
CA GLN A 230 -35.93 4.37 -3.42
C GLN A 230 -34.45 4.42 -3.82
N TRP A 231 -33.58 3.79 -3.03
CA TRP A 231 -32.13 3.88 -3.20
C TRP A 231 -31.65 3.35 -4.57
N HIS A 232 -32.19 2.23 -5.05
CA HIS A 232 -31.80 1.67 -6.36
C HIS A 232 -32.16 2.59 -7.53
N ARG A 233 -33.14 3.50 -7.36
CA ARG A 233 -33.59 4.46 -8.37
C ARG A 233 -32.79 5.76 -8.35
N THR A 234 -32.05 6.03 -7.27
CA THR A 234 -31.11 7.15 -7.21
C THR A 234 -30.09 6.99 -8.33
N PRO A 235 -29.88 7.98 -9.23
CA PRO A 235 -28.92 7.85 -10.33
C PRO A 235 -27.51 7.49 -9.83
N VAL A 236 -26.78 6.65 -10.58
CA VAL A 236 -25.44 6.19 -10.19
C VAL A 236 -24.47 7.35 -9.91
N ALA A 237 -24.55 8.42 -10.72
CA ALA A 237 -23.76 9.63 -10.50
C ALA A 237 -24.06 10.34 -9.16
N ALA A 238 -25.33 10.33 -8.71
CA ALA A 238 -25.70 10.91 -7.43
C ALA A 238 -25.21 10.06 -6.24
N ARG A 239 -25.24 8.73 -6.37
CA ARG A 239 -24.66 7.81 -5.38
C ARG A 239 -23.14 7.97 -5.31
N ALA A 240 -22.47 8.03 -6.46
CA ALA A 240 -21.03 8.28 -6.55
C ALA A 240 -20.64 9.62 -5.91
N ALA A 241 -21.39 10.69 -6.17
CA ALA A 241 -21.16 11.99 -5.55
C ALA A 241 -21.25 11.98 -4.02
N MET A 242 -22.13 11.15 -3.43
CA MET A 242 -22.17 10.95 -1.97
C MET A 242 -20.89 10.28 -1.46
N LEU A 243 -20.39 9.26 -2.16
CA LEU A 243 -19.15 8.57 -1.78
C LEU A 243 -17.91 9.46 -1.95
N HIS A 244 -17.84 10.31 -2.98
CA HIS A 244 -16.77 11.30 -3.11
C HIS A 244 -16.78 12.31 -1.95
N ARG A 245 -17.96 12.81 -1.55
CA ARG A 245 -18.08 13.69 -0.38
C ARG A 245 -17.63 13.00 0.89
N ALA A 246 -17.98 11.73 1.07
CA ALA A 246 -17.49 10.94 2.19
C ALA A 246 -15.95 10.79 2.15
N ALA A 247 -15.36 10.54 0.99
CA ALA A 247 -13.91 10.43 0.84
C ALA A 247 -13.20 11.73 1.23
N ASP A 248 -13.72 12.88 0.79
CA ASP A 248 -13.15 14.19 1.10
C ASP A 248 -13.32 14.54 2.58
N ALA A 249 -14.48 14.21 3.18
CA ALA A 249 -14.70 14.39 4.62
C ALA A 249 -13.75 13.51 5.46
N LEU A 250 -13.53 12.26 5.03
CA LEU A 250 -12.63 11.33 5.72
C LEU A 250 -11.17 11.79 5.61
N GLN A 251 -10.76 12.28 4.44
CA GLN A 251 -9.42 12.86 4.25
C GLN A 251 -9.20 14.09 5.12
N ALA A 252 -10.21 14.96 5.27
CA ALA A 252 -10.14 16.16 6.10
C ALA A 252 -10.07 15.83 7.60
N ASP A 253 -10.73 14.75 8.02
CA ASP A 253 -10.77 14.27 9.42
C ASP A 253 -9.76 13.13 9.69
N LEU A 254 -8.77 12.96 8.80
CA LEU A 254 -7.75 11.92 8.88
C LEU A 254 -7.11 11.81 10.29
N PRO A 255 -6.73 12.91 10.96
CA PRO A 255 -6.14 12.82 12.29
C PRO A 255 -7.02 12.14 13.34
N ARG A 256 -8.34 12.39 13.33
CA ARG A 256 -9.26 11.80 14.31
C ARG A 256 -9.49 10.32 14.02
N PHE A 257 -9.68 9.94 12.76
CA PHE A 257 -9.81 8.53 12.39
C PHE A 257 -8.52 7.75 12.67
N CYS A 258 -7.33 8.34 12.45
CA CYS A 258 -6.08 7.71 12.86
C CYS A 258 -6.01 7.51 14.39
N ALA A 259 -6.44 8.50 15.17
CA ALA A 259 -6.48 8.39 16.62
C ALA A 259 -7.42 7.27 17.10
N LEU A 260 -8.57 7.07 16.45
CA LEU A 260 -9.46 5.93 16.74
C LEU A 260 -8.78 4.60 16.41
N LEU A 261 -8.14 4.47 15.25
CA LEU A 261 -7.42 3.25 14.87
C LEU A 261 -6.28 2.89 15.83
N VAL A 262 -5.55 3.88 16.33
CA VAL A 262 -4.49 3.69 17.34
C VAL A 262 -5.09 3.21 18.67
N LYS A 263 -6.21 3.83 19.12
CA LYS A 263 -6.80 3.55 20.43
C LYS A 263 -7.64 2.27 20.49
N GLU A 264 -8.35 1.95 19.42
CA GLU A 264 -9.31 0.85 19.37
C GLU A 264 -8.71 -0.40 18.74
N ALA A 265 -7.95 -0.24 17.65
CA ALA A 265 -7.39 -1.36 16.87
C ALA A 265 -5.88 -1.52 17.06
N PHE A 266 -5.29 -0.75 17.99
CA PHE A 266 -3.88 -0.80 18.37
C PHE A 266 -2.89 -0.67 17.20
N LYS A 267 -3.26 0.10 16.18
CA LYS A 267 -2.39 0.35 15.01
C LYS A 267 -1.31 1.36 15.32
N THR A 268 -0.11 1.14 14.81
CA THR A 268 0.93 2.18 14.78
C THR A 268 0.49 3.33 13.87
N TRP A 269 1.04 4.53 14.08
CA TRP A 269 0.67 5.72 13.29
C TRP A 269 0.81 5.53 11.78
N GLY A 270 1.88 4.86 11.33
CA GLY A 270 2.09 4.58 9.90
C GLY A 270 1.02 3.64 9.33
N ASP A 271 0.56 2.67 10.13
CA ASP A 271 -0.52 1.76 9.74
C ASP A 271 -1.89 2.43 9.76
N ALA A 272 -2.15 3.31 10.73
CA ALA A 272 -3.38 4.08 10.83
C ALA A 272 -3.54 5.05 9.64
N ILE A 273 -2.48 5.77 9.26
CA ILE A 273 -2.49 6.65 8.08
C ILE A 273 -2.76 5.83 6.81
N ALA A 274 -2.06 4.72 6.63
CA ALA A 274 -2.23 3.86 5.46
C ALA A 274 -3.66 3.34 5.34
N GLU A 275 -4.30 2.98 6.46
CA GLU A 275 -5.67 2.48 6.43
C GLU A 275 -6.71 3.57 6.15
N VAL A 276 -6.57 4.77 6.73
CA VAL A 276 -7.47 5.89 6.39
C VAL A 276 -7.37 6.21 4.89
N ARG A 277 -6.14 6.21 4.35
CA ARG A 277 -5.91 6.39 2.92
C ARG A 277 -6.58 5.32 2.07
N GLU A 278 -6.43 4.05 2.44
CA GLU A 278 -7.07 2.92 1.76
C GLU A 278 -8.60 3.06 1.75
N ALA A 279 -9.21 3.50 2.86
CA ALA A 279 -10.66 3.77 2.94
C ALA A 279 -11.11 4.92 2.02
N VAL A 280 -10.35 6.01 1.97
CA VAL A 280 -10.56 7.13 1.04
C VAL A 280 -10.45 6.64 -0.41
N ASP A 281 -9.45 5.82 -0.70
CA ASP A 281 -9.23 5.29 -2.05
C ASP A 281 -10.35 4.34 -2.47
N PHE A 282 -10.86 3.48 -1.60
CA PHE A 282 -12.05 2.65 -1.89
C PHE A 282 -13.29 3.48 -2.23
N LEU A 283 -13.57 4.51 -1.45
CA LEU A 283 -14.72 5.39 -1.67
C LEU A 283 -14.65 6.05 -3.06
N ARG A 284 -13.49 6.62 -3.40
CA ARG A 284 -13.29 7.27 -4.71
C ARG A 284 -13.31 6.26 -5.84
N TYR A 285 -12.57 5.16 -5.71
CA TYR A 285 -12.43 4.16 -6.76
C TYR A 285 -13.77 3.51 -7.11
N TYR A 286 -14.57 3.10 -6.12
CA TYR A 286 -15.87 2.49 -6.40
C TYR A 286 -16.94 3.48 -6.84
N ALA A 287 -16.85 4.74 -6.44
CA ALA A 287 -17.70 5.79 -6.99
C ALA A 287 -17.48 5.95 -8.50
N ASP A 288 -16.21 6.08 -8.91
CA ASP A 288 -15.81 6.23 -10.31
C ASP A 288 -16.15 4.98 -11.13
N GLU A 289 -15.82 3.79 -10.61
CA GLU A 289 -16.08 2.53 -11.29
C GLU A 289 -17.57 2.25 -11.44
N ALA A 290 -18.41 2.57 -10.45
CA ALA A 290 -19.85 2.39 -10.57
C ALA A 290 -20.43 3.27 -11.69
N VAL A 291 -19.99 4.53 -11.79
CA VAL A 291 -20.39 5.42 -12.89
C VAL A 291 -19.96 4.84 -14.23
N ARG A 292 -18.75 4.27 -14.32
CA ARG A 292 -18.22 3.67 -15.53
C ARG A 292 -18.99 2.43 -15.97
N ILE A 293 -19.21 1.46 -15.08
CA ILE A 293 -19.74 0.13 -15.46
C ILE A 293 -21.26 0.07 -15.54
N MET A 294 -21.98 0.96 -14.84
CA MET A 294 -23.45 0.92 -14.82
C MET A 294 -24.10 1.72 -15.95
N GLN A 295 -23.33 2.11 -16.97
CA GLN A 295 -23.89 2.66 -18.20
C GLN A 295 -24.55 1.54 -19.02
N PRO A 296 -25.72 1.79 -19.63
CA PRO A 296 -26.33 0.82 -20.52
C PRO A 296 -25.42 0.50 -21.72
N MET A 297 -25.33 -0.78 -22.08
CA MET A 297 -24.53 -1.27 -23.19
C MET A 297 -25.44 -1.74 -24.31
N ALA A 298 -25.42 -1.05 -25.44
CA ALA A 298 -26.09 -1.49 -26.65
C ALA A 298 -25.46 -2.81 -27.13
N LEU A 299 -26.30 -3.82 -27.35
CA LEU A 299 -25.92 -5.13 -27.88
C LEU A 299 -26.22 -5.19 -29.38
N PRO A 300 -25.43 -5.96 -30.16
CA PRO A 300 -25.74 -6.19 -31.57
C PRO A 300 -27.11 -6.87 -31.73
N GLY A 301 -27.82 -6.53 -32.80
CA GLY A 301 -29.15 -7.05 -33.09
C GLY A 301 -29.60 -6.76 -34.53
N PRO A 302 -30.72 -7.35 -34.95
CA PRO A 302 -31.31 -7.09 -36.26
C PRO A 302 -31.86 -5.66 -36.37
N THR A 303 -32.07 -5.18 -37.60
CA THR A 303 -32.78 -3.92 -37.83
C THR A 303 -34.21 -3.99 -37.29
N GLY A 304 -34.72 -2.88 -36.76
CA GLY A 304 -36.06 -2.85 -36.14
C GLY A 304 -36.10 -3.45 -34.73
N GLU A 305 -34.96 -3.68 -34.09
CA GLU A 305 -34.84 -4.12 -32.70
C GLU A 305 -33.73 -3.34 -31.98
N SER A 306 -33.97 -2.96 -30.73
CA SER A 306 -32.90 -2.46 -29.84
C SER A 306 -32.70 -3.45 -28.70
N ASN A 307 -31.45 -3.87 -28.50
CA ASN A 307 -31.05 -4.73 -27.39
C ASN A 307 -30.08 -3.95 -26.49
N GLU A 308 -30.38 -3.85 -25.21
CA GLU A 308 -29.54 -3.12 -24.27
C GLU A 308 -29.34 -3.91 -22.97
N LEU A 309 -28.08 -4.14 -22.60
CA LEU A 309 -27.69 -4.74 -21.32
C LEU A 309 -27.48 -3.64 -20.28
N ARG A 310 -28.04 -3.85 -19.09
CA ARG A 310 -27.90 -2.95 -17.94
C ARG A 310 -27.49 -3.72 -16.70
N LEU A 311 -26.73 -3.06 -15.85
CA LEU A 311 -26.48 -3.51 -14.48
C LEU A 311 -27.47 -2.84 -13.53
N THR A 312 -28.16 -3.64 -12.73
CA THR A 312 -29.09 -3.19 -11.70
C THR A 312 -28.63 -3.65 -10.32
N ALA A 313 -29.04 -2.94 -9.27
CA ALA A 313 -28.83 -3.40 -7.91
C ALA A 313 -29.55 -4.74 -7.64
N ARG A 314 -29.05 -5.51 -6.66
CA ARG A 314 -29.63 -6.79 -6.25
C ARG A 314 -30.65 -6.65 -5.12
N GLY A 315 -30.38 -5.77 -4.15
CA GLY A 315 -31.21 -5.62 -2.94
C GLY A 315 -30.39 -5.30 -1.69
N PRO A 316 -30.88 -5.66 -0.49
CA PRO A 316 -30.12 -5.55 0.76
C PRO A 316 -28.91 -6.47 0.81
N TRP A 317 -27.73 -5.93 1.10
CA TRP A 317 -26.48 -6.67 1.30
C TRP A 317 -26.07 -6.68 2.76
N VAL A 318 -25.61 -7.83 3.24
CA VAL A 318 -24.97 -7.96 4.55
C VAL A 318 -23.46 -7.81 4.36
N CYS A 319 -22.86 -6.81 5.01
CA CYS A 319 -21.43 -6.56 5.00
C CYS A 319 -20.84 -6.92 6.36
N ILE A 320 -20.01 -7.96 6.43
CA ILE A 320 -19.35 -8.42 7.66
C ILE A 320 -17.85 -8.19 7.52
N SER A 321 -17.31 -7.30 8.35
CA SER A 321 -15.91 -6.86 8.26
C SER A 321 -15.06 -7.32 9.46
N PRO A 322 -13.74 -7.47 9.28
CA PRO A 322 -12.83 -7.92 10.34
C PRO A 322 -12.34 -6.75 11.19
N TRP A 323 -11.70 -7.06 12.31
CA TRP A 323 -11.12 -6.08 13.23
C TRP A 323 -9.75 -5.56 12.79
N ASN A 324 -9.07 -6.25 11.87
CA ASN A 324 -7.66 -5.96 11.56
C ASN A 324 -7.48 -4.85 10.52
N PHE A 325 -8.52 -4.55 9.73
CA PHE A 325 -8.66 -3.33 8.93
C PHE A 325 -10.09 -2.80 9.13
N PRO A 326 -10.37 -2.29 10.35
CA PRO A 326 -11.74 -2.04 10.78
C PRO A 326 -12.35 -0.80 10.12
N LEU A 327 -11.54 0.05 9.46
CA LEU A 327 -12.02 1.15 8.65
C LEU A 327 -11.98 0.80 7.16
N ALA A 328 -10.82 0.37 6.63
CA ALA A 328 -10.65 0.25 5.17
C ALA A 328 -11.48 -0.87 4.56
N ILE A 329 -11.44 -2.09 5.13
CA ILE A 329 -12.22 -3.21 4.61
C ILE A 329 -13.72 -2.97 4.86
N PHE A 330 -14.09 -2.46 6.03
CA PHE A 330 -15.46 -2.04 6.32
C PHE A 330 -15.98 -1.06 5.26
N MET A 331 -15.25 0.04 5.03
CA MET A 331 -15.63 1.07 4.08
C MET A 331 -15.65 0.53 2.65
N GLY A 332 -14.69 -0.31 2.25
CA GLY A 332 -14.62 -0.91 0.93
C GLY A 332 -15.85 -1.79 0.61
N GLN A 333 -16.23 -2.67 1.54
CA GLN A 333 -17.43 -3.51 1.39
C GLN A 333 -18.70 -2.66 1.29
N VAL A 334 -18.87 -1.71 2.22
CA VAL A 334 -20.04 -0.83 2.31
C VAL A 334 -20.16 0.06 1.06
N ALA A 335 -19.07 0.69 0.64
CA ALA A 335 -19.03 1.58 -0.51
C ALA A 335 -19.36 0.85 -1.81
N ALA A 336 -18.83 -0.36 -2.02
CA ALA A 336 -19.10 -1.16 -3.21
C ALA A 336 -20.61 -1.48 -3.37
N ALA A 337 -21.25 -1.91 -2.28
CA ALA A 337 -22.68 -2.19 -2.27
C ALA A 337 -23.52 -0.92 -2.51
N LEU A 338 -23.22 0.17 -1.79
CA LEU A 338 -23.94 1.44 -1.94
C LEU A 338 -23.78 2.04 -3.35
N ALA A 339 -22.56 2.05 -3.90
CA ALA A 339 -22.27 2.60 -5.22
C ALA A 339 -23.11 1.94 -6.31
N THR A 340 -23.33 0.62 -6.17
CA THR A 340 -24.10 -0.21 -7.12
C THR A 340 -25.62 -0.18 -6.87
N GLY A 341 -26.09 0.63 -5.91
CA GLY A 341 -27.52 0.85 -5.64
C GLY A 341 -28.15 -0.15 -4.66
N ASN A 342 -27.33 -0.96 -3.99
CA ASN A 342 -27.76 -1.85 -2.92
C ASN A 342 -27.87 -1.10 -1.60
N THR A 343 -28.77 -1.52 -0.71
CA THR A 343 -28.77 -1.08 0.69
C THR A 343 -27.90 -2.01 1.53
N VAL A 344 -27.43 -1.55 2.68
CA VAL A 344 -26.39 -2.23 3.45
C VAL A 344 -26.79 -2.43 4.91
N LEU A 345 -26.58 -3.64 5.39
CA LEU A 345 -26.61 -4.05 6.79
C LEU A 345 -25.17 -4.37 7.20
N ALA A 346 -24.51 -3.42 7.86
CA ALA A 346 -23.09 -3.51 8.17
C ALA A 346 -22.86 -4.03 9.59
N LYS A 347 -22.22 -5.19 9.71
CA LYS A 347 -21.82 -5.81 10.98
C LYS A 347 -20.29 -5.72 11.12
N PRO A 348 -19.76 -4.78 11.92
CA PRO A 348 -18.32 -4.74 12.19
C PRO A 348 -17.90 -5.87 13.14
N ALA A 349 -16.61 -6.14 13.20
CA ALA A 349 -16.05 -7.01 14.23
C ALA A 349 -16.30 -6.44 15.63
N GLU A 350 -16.43 -7.31 16.62
CA GLU A 350 -16.81 -6.94 17.99
C GLU A 350 -15.75 -6.07 18.69
N GLN A 351 -14.50 -6.23 18.28
CA GLN A 351 -13.35 -5.52 18.84
C GLN A 351 -13.27 -4.06 18.36
N THR A 352 -13.93 -3.72 17.24
CA THR A 352 -13.74 -2.42 16.56
C THR A 352 -15.04 -1.71 16.12
N PRO A 353 -16.06 -1.61 16.99
CA PRO A 353 -17.33 -1.02 16.61
C PRO A 353 -17.31 0.51 16.50
N ALA A 354 -16.43 1.20 17.22
CA ALA A 354 -16.41 2.65 17.34
C ALA A 354 -15.95 3.32 16.04
N ILE A 355 -14.88 2.81 15.43
CA ILE A 355 -14.42 3.28 14.12
C ILE A 355 -15.47 3.05 13.02
N ALA A 356 -16.16 1.90 13.05
CA ALA A 356 -17.25 1.60 12.12
C ALA A 356 -18.47 2.52 12.34
N PHE A 357 -18.79 2.82 13.59
CA PHE A 357 -19.84 3.77 13.95
C PHE A 357 -19.55 5.18 13.42
N GLU A 358 -18.32 5.66 13.59
CA GLU A 358 -17.90 6.95 13.08
C GLU A 358 -17.85 6.98 11.54
N ALA A 359 -17.48 5.87 10.89
CA ALA A 359 -17.55 5.72 9.44
C ALA A 359 -18.99 5.80 8.89
N VAL A 360 -19.95 5.15 9.55
CA VAL A 360 -21.38 5.19 9.16
C VAL A 360 -21.96 6.59 9.36
N LYS A 361 -21.64 7.26 10.48
CA LYS A 361 -22.02 8.67 10.70
C LYS A 361 -21.50 9.58 9.59
N LEU A 362 -20.26 9.36 9.16
CA LEU A 362 -19.64 10.12 8.08
C LEU A 362 -20.36 9.88 6.73
N LEU A 363 -20.72 8.64 6.41
CA LEU A 363 -21.50 8.32 5.20
C LEU A 363 -22.89 8.95 5.21
N HIS A 364 -23.57 8.96 6.36
CA HIS A 364 -24.85 9.66 6.51
C HIS A 364 -24.71 11.17 6.33
N ALA A 365 -23.70 11.78 6.95
CA ALA A 365 -23.41 13.20 6.77
C ALA A 365 -23.08 13.55 5.31
N ALA A 366 -22.51 12.61 4.54
CA ALA A 366 -22.27 12.75 3.11
C ALA A 366 -23.54 12.59 2.24
N GLY A 367 -24.65 12.17 2.83
CA GLY A 367 -25.98 12.09 2.18
C GLY A 367 -26.50 10.68 1.95
N VAL A 368 -25.83 9.63 2.44
CA VAL A 368 -26.36 8.25 2.37
C VAL A 368 -27.57 8.14 3.31
N PRO A 369 -28.76 7.74 2.83
CA PRO A 369 -29.94 7.61 3.68
C PRO A 369 -29.74 6.64 4.85
N VAL A 370 -30.29 6.96 6.02
CA VAL A 370 -30.16 6.15 7.25
C VAL A 370 -30.61 4.70 7.02
N ASP A 371 -31.77 4.50 6.40
CA ASP A 371 -32.26 3.13 6.16
C ASP A 371 -31.53 2.42 5.01
N ALA A 372 -30.76 3.14 4.19
CA ALA A 372 -29.94 2.55 3.15
C ALA A 372 -28.59 2.00 3.68
N LEU A 373 -28.17 2.43 4.87
CA LEU A 373 -26.95 1.94 5.55
C LEU A 373 -27.19 1.86 7.05
N GLN A 374 -27.25 0.66 7.59
CA GLN A 374 -27.50 0.45 9.02
C GLN A 374 -26.35 -0.30 9.67
N LEU A 375 -25.85 0.21 10.81
CA LEU A 375 -24.82 -0.43 11.60
C LEU A 375 -25.45 -1.38 12.63
N LEU A 376 -24.96 -2.62 12.69
CA LEU A 376 -25.46 -3.67 13.57
C LEU A 376 -24.27 -4.33 14.26
N HIS A 377 -23.73 -3.68 15.29
CA HIS A 377 -22.68 -4.25 16.13
C HIS A 377 -23.24 -5.38 17.02
N GLY A 378 -22.42 -6.38 17.33
CA GLY A 378 -22.74 -7.48 18.25
C GLY A 378 -22.06 -8.78 17.87
N PRO A 379 -22.32 -9.89 18.57
CA PRO A 379 -21.60 -11.15 18.34
C PRO A 379 -21.85 -11.77 16.97
N GLY A 380 -20.82 -12.39 16.39
CA GLY A 380 -20.90 -13.07 15.09
C GLY A 380 -21.93 -14.21 15.07
N GLU A 381 -21.97 -15.01 16.13
CA GLU A 381 -22.84 -16.17 16.31
C GLU A 381 -24.32 -15.82 16.54
N THR A 382 -24.61 -14.57 16.94
CA THR A 382 -25.98 -14.09 17.13
C THR A 382 -26.37 -13.09 16.05
N VAL A 383 -25.85 -11.86 16.10
CA VAL A 383 -26.21 -10.77 15.19
C VAL A 383 -25.77 -11.09 13.76
N GLY A 384 -24.53 -11.53 13.58
CA GLY A 384 -24.00 -11.90 12.25
C GLY A 384 -24.78 -13.05 11.62
N ALA A 385 -24.99 -14.13 12.37
CA ALA A 385 -25.76 -15.29 11.93
C ALA A 385 -27.23 -14.94 11.61
N ALA A 386 -27.87 -14.12 12.44
CA ALA A 386 -29.25 -13.66 12.21
C ALA A 386 -29.37 -12.87 10.91
N LEU A 387 -28.43 -11.96 10.63
CA LEU A 387 -28.41 -11.20 9.38
C LEU A 387 -28.20 -12.10 8.17
N VAL A 388 -27.24 -13.03 8.25
CA VAL A 388 -27.00 -13.98 7.17
C VAL A 388 -28.19 -14.88 6.93
N ALA A 389 -28.94 -15.28 7.97
CA ALA A 389 -30.12 -16.13 7.85
C ALA A 389 -31.38 -15.38 7.38
N ALA A 390 -31.43 -14.05 7.51
CA ALA A 390 -32.62 -13.26 7.25
C ALA A 390 -33.15 -13.44 5.81
N PRO A 391 -34.49 -13.51 5.61
CA PRO A 391 -35.09 -13.51 4.29
C PRO A 391 -34.92 -12.14 3.62
N GLY A 392 -34.84 -12.11 2.29
CA GLY A 392 -34.74 -10.88 1.51
C GLY A 392 -33.34 -10.26 1.41
N VAL A 393 -32.35 -10.77 2.14
CA VAL A 393 -30.94 -10.48 1.88
C VAL A 393 -30.58 -10.96 0.47
N ALA A 394 -29.99 -10.08 -0.33
CA ALA A 394 -29.68 -10.28 -1.74
C ALA A 394 -28.20 -10.62 -2.01
N GLY A 395 -27.37 -10.63 -0.97
CA GLY A 395 -25.96 -11.02 -1.03
C GLY A 395 -25.26 -10.82 0.32
N VAL A 396 -24.13 -11.51 0.49
CA VAL A 396 -23.24 -11.34 1.64
C VAL A 396 -21.83 -11.04 1.14
N VAL A 397 -21.22 -10.00 1.68
CA VAL A 397 -19.78 -9.77 1.58
C VAL A 397 -19.17 -9.94 2.95
N PHE A 398 -18.20 -10.84 3.04
CA PHE A 398 -17.55 -11.26 4.27
C PHE A 398 -16.04 -11.17 4.11
N THR A 399 -15.37 -10.63 5.13
CA THR A 399 -13.93 -10.77 5.26
C THR A 399 -13.60 -11.21 6.68
N GLY A 400 -12.86 -12.32 6.81
CA GLY A 400 -12.56 -12.94 8.10
C GLY A 400 -12.02 -14.37 7.95
N SER A 401 -12.23 -15.24 8.94
CA SER A 401 -11.65 -16.58 8.91
C SER A 401 -12.31 -17.50 7.87
N THR A 402 -11.53 -18.42 7.29
CA THR A 402 -12.04 -19.45 6.35
C THR A 402 -13.11 -20.34 7.00
N GLN A 403 -13.03 -20.57 8.31
CA GLN A 403 -14.04 -21.35 9.04
C GLN A 403 -15.40 -20.64 9.05
N VAL A 404 -15.43 -19.34 9.37
CA VAL A 404 -16.68 -18.56 9.42
C VAL A 404 -17.26 -18.39 8.01
N ALA A 405 -16.43 -18.17 6.98
CA ALA A 405 -16.89 -18.13 5.59
C ALA A 405 -17.63 -19.43 5.18
N LYS A 406 -17.12 -20.60 5.58
CA LYS A 406 -17.78 -21.89 5.34
C LYS A 406 -19.11 -22.03 6.10
N ILE A 407 -19.22 -21.47 7.30
CA ILE A 407 -20.47 -21.44 8.07
C ILE A 407 -21.51 -20.56 7.34
N ILE A 408 -21.11 -19.35 6.94
CA ILE A 408 -21.96 -18.43 6.17
C ILE A 408 -22.43 -19.09 4.87
N HIS A 409 -21.52 -19.71 4.11
CA HIS A 409 -21.87 -20.38 2.87
C HIS A 409 -22.92 -21.49 3.06
N ARG A 410 -22.77 -22.33 4.08
CA ARG A 410 -23.77 -23.37 4.41
C ARG A 410 -25.11 -22.77 4.83
N ALA A 411 -25.09 -21.71 5.63
CA ALA A 411 -26.31 -21.02 6.07
C ALA A 411 -27.07 -20.40 4.88
N LEU A 412 -26.36 -19.82 3.91
CA LEU A 412 -26.96 -19.31 2.67
C LEU A 412 -27.52 -20.45 1.81
N ALA A 413 -26.78 -21.54 1.65
CA ALA A 413 -27.20 -22.69 0.85
C ALA A 413 -28.39 -23.47 1.45
N ALA A 414 -28.61 -23.35 2.76
CA ALA A 414 -29.72 -24.00 3.45
C ALA A 414 -31.07 -23.26 3.30
N LYS A 415 -31.08 -22.06 2.71
CA LYS A 415 -32.32 -21.29 2.50
C LYS A 415 -33.10 -21.82 1.30
N ASP A 416 -34.43 -21.82 1.41
CA ASP A 416 -35.34 -22.13 0.29
C ASP A 416 -35.49 -20.97 -0.72
N GLY A 417 -34.97 -19.78 -0.39
CA GLY A 417 -35.04 -18.58 -1.22
C GLY A 417 -34.04 -18.56 -2.39
N PRO A 418 -33.86 -17.40 -3.03
CA PRO A 418 -32.89 -17.25 -4.12
C PRO A 418 -31.46 -17.64 -3.69
N ILE A 419 -30.71 -18.24 -4.60
CA ILE A 419 -29.26 -18.42 -4.42
C ILE A 419 -28.60 -17.05 -4.55
N VAL A 420 -28.10 -16.54 -3.44
CA VAL A 420 -27.49 -15.21 -3.39
C VAL A 420 -25.96 -15.27 -3.50
N PRO A 421 -25.32 -14.21 -4.04
CA PRO A 421 -23.86 -14.11 -4.05
C PRO A 421 -23.29 -14.12 -2.63
N LEU A 422 -22.22 -14.89 -2.45
CA LEU A 422 -21.26 -14.73 -1.36
C LEU A 422 -19.94 -14.24 -1.96
N ILE A 423 -19.43 -13.13 -1.44
CA ILE A 423 -18.04 -12.69 -1.61
C ILE A 423 -17.37 -12.95 -0.28
N ALA A 424 -16.42 -13.89 -0.23
CA ALA A 424 -15.70 -14.22 0.98
C ALA A 424 -14.20 -14.10 0.75
N GLU A 425 -13.57 -13.13 1.43
CA GLU A 425 -12.11 -12.95 1.46
C GLU A 425 -11.60 -13.48 2.81
N THR A 426 -10.65 -14.43 2.77
CA THR A 426 -10.27 -15.19 3.97
C THR A 426 -8.76 -15.19 4.25
N GLY A 427 -8.29 -16.09 5.11
CA GLY A 427 -6.90 -16.15 5.56
C GLY A 427 -5.92 -16.71 4.52
N GLY A 428 -4.64 -16.75 4.88
CA GLY A 428 -3.58 -17.28 4.00
C GLY A 428 -2.37 -17.82 4.75
N ILE A 429 -1.79 -18.91 4.24
CA ILE A 429 -0.42 -19.31 4.56
C ILE A 429 0.49 -18.71 3.49
N ASN A 430 0.75 -17.41 3.62
CA ASN A 430 1.49 -16.66 2.61
C ASN A 430 2.98 -16.99 2.67
N ALA A 431 3.56 -17.25 1.50
CA ALA A 431 4.94 -17.65 1.38
C ALA A 431 5.80 -16.54 0.74
N MET A 432 7.11 -16.60 0.97
CA MET A 432 8.11 -15.83 0.21
C MET A 432 9.24 -16.76 -0.21
N LEU A 433 9.46 -16.90 -1.52
CA LEU A 433 10.58 -17.65 -2.10
C LEU A 433 11.75 -16.70 -2.31
N VAL A 434 12.91 -17.06 -1.78
CA VAL A 434 14.17 -16.32 -1.90
C VAL A 434 15.23 -17.22 -2.51
N ASP A 435 15.80 -16.81 -3.64
CA ASP A 435 16.92 -17.51 -4.26
C ASP A 435 18.28 -16.83 -3.96
N SER A 436 19.37 -17.50 -4.35
CA SER A 436 20.74 -17.04 -4.09
C SER A 436 21.14 -15.75 -4.82
N SER A 437 20.34 -15.27 -5.78
CA SER A 437 20.61 -14.02 -6.49
C SER A 437 20.04 -12.79 -5.77
N ALA A 438 19.12 -12.99 -4.84
CA ALA A 438 18.48 -11.92 -4.08
C ALA A 438 19.51 -11.14 -3.23
N LEU A 439 19.26 -9.85 -3.04
CA LEU A 439 20.07 -9.01 -2.17
C LEU A 439 19.64 -9.25 -0.70
N PRO A 440 20.50 -9.80 0.17
CA PRO A 440 20.13 -10.19 1.54
C PRO A 440 19.51 -9.07 2.38
N GLU A 441 19.99 -7.84 2.21
CA GLU A 441 19.50 -6.65 2.92
C GLU A 441 18.05 -6.32 2.56
N GLN A 442 17.71 -6.35 1.27
CA GLN A 442 16.34 -6.13 0.81
C GLN A 442 15.41 -7.28 1.22
N VAL A 443 15.93 -8.51 1.23
CA VAL A 443 15.17 -9.67 1.72
C VAL A 443 14.85 -9.50 3.20
N ALA A 444 15.84 -9.14 4.03
CA ALA A 444 15.64 -8.94 5.46
C ALA A 444 14.58 -7.86 5.73
N ASP A 445 14.66 -6.70 5.06
CA ASP A 445 13.67 -5.63 5.16
C ASP A 445 12.27 -6.11 4.74
N ALA A 446 12.16 -6.77 3.58
CA ALA A 446 10.89 -7.26 3.06
C ALA A 446 10.25 -8.31 3.98
N VAL A 447 11.06 -9.21 4.55
CA VAL A 447 10.60 -10.25 5.48
C VAL A 447 10.13 -9.64 6.79
N VAL A 448 10.93 -8.78 7.41
CA VAL A 448 10.59 -8.12 8.68
C VAL A 448 9.31 -7.31 8.56
N GLN A 449 9.20 -6.49 7.50
CA GLN A 449 7.99 -5.73 7.23
C GLN A 449 6.78 -6.63 6.98
N SER A 450 6.95 -7.71 6.22
CA SER A 450 5.82 -8.57 5.84
C SER A 450 5.33 -9.47 6.98
N ALA A 451 6.22 -9.92 7.86
CA ALA A 451 5.89 -10.88 8.92
C ALA A 451 5.43 -10.18 10.22
N PHE A 452 6.04 -9.05 10.59
CA PHE A 452 5.90 -8.50 11.94
C PHE A 452 5.15 -7.17 12.01
N ARG A 453 5.08 -6.40 10.91
CA ARG A 453 4.31 -5.14 10.89
C ARG A 453 2.85 -5.38 11.27
N SER A 454 2.28 -4.47 12.06
CA SER A 454 0.94 -4.62 12.66
C SER A 454 0.80 -5.88 13.53
N ALA A 455 1.88 -6.29 14.20
CA ALA A 455 1.98 -7.56 14.93
C ALA A 455 1.61 -8.79 14.08
N GLY A 456 1.89 -8.75 12.76
CA GLY A 456 1.52 -9.82 11.84
C GLY A 456 0.01 -10.02 11.64
N GLN A 457 -0.83 -9.08 12.10
CA GLN A 457 -2.29 -9.15 12.02
C GLN A 457 -2.83 -8.67 10.66
N ARG A 458 -2.21 -9.13 9.57
CA ARG A 458 -2.67 -8.87 8.20
C ARG A 458 -2.93 -10.20 7.52
N CYS A 459 -4.02 -10.32 6.77
CA CYS A 459 -4.27 -11.51 5.96
C CYS A 459 -3.14 -11.75 4.95
N SER A 460 -2.49 -10.68 4.48
CA SER A 460 -1.35 -10.71 3.56
C SER A 460 0.03 -10.95 4.23
N ALA A 461 0.10 -11.04 5.57
CA ALA A 461 1.38 -11.11 6.27
C ALA A 461 2.14 -12.41 5.94
N LEU A 462 3.46 -12.32 5.89
CA LEU A 462 4.34 -13.46 5.59
C LEU A 462 4.29 -14.49 6.72
N ARG A 463 3.92 -15.71 6.38
CA ARG A 463 3.85 -16.84 7.32
C ARG A 463 4.99 -17.82 7.12
N LEU A 464 5.44 -17.99 5.88
CA LEU A 464 6.44 -18.98 5.49
C LEU A 464 7.53 -18.37 4.59
N LEU A 465 8.76 -18.31 5.08
CA LEU A 465 9.93 -17.95 4.28
C LEU A 465 10.59 -19.22 3.72
N CYS A 466 10.70 -19.34 2.40
CA CYS A 466 11.45 -20.39 1.71
C CYS A 466 12.76 -19.79 1.18
N VAL A 467 13.87 -20.02 1.87
CA VAL A 467 15.18 -19.45 1.50
C VAL A 467 16.14 -20.51 0.96
N HIS A 468 16.83 -20.20 -0.14
CA HIS A 468 17.79 -21.12 -0.75
C HIS A 468 18.95 -21.42 0.21
N GLU A 469 19.29 -22.70 0.37
CA GLU A 469 20.26 -23.17 1.37
C GLU A 469 21.61 -22.43 1.30
N GLY A 470 22.08 -22.10 0.08
CA GLY A 470 23.37 -21.44 -0.14
C GLY A 470 23.48 -20.01 0.41
N ILE A 471 22.37 -19.36 0.76
CA ILE A 471 22.37 -18.02 1.39
C ILE A 471 21.60 -17.98 2.72
N ALA A 472 21.01 -19.10 3.14
CA ALA A 472 20.06 -19.16 4.24
C ALA A 472 20.64 -18.66 5.57
N ASP A 473 21.84 -19.10 5.96
CA ASP A 473 22.45 -18.69 7.24
C ASP A 473 22.66 -17.18 7.33
N HIS A 474 23.12 -16.58 6.22
CA HIS A 474 23.38 -15.14 6.18
C HIS A 474 22.08 -14.34 6.23
N VAL A 475 21.08 -14.73 5.43
CA VAL A 475 19.76 -14.08 5.40
C VAL A 475 19.04 -14.23 6.74
N ILE A 476 19.01 -15.43 7.33
CA ILE A 476 18.41 -15.67 8.65
C ILE A 476 19.13 -14.87 9.73
N GLY A 477 20.46 -14.80 9.68
CA GLY A 477 21.25 -13.97 10.60
C GLY A 477 20.88 -12.49 10.52
N MET A 478 20.66 -11.97 9.31
CA MET A 478 20.26 -10.58 9.09
C MET A 478 18.82 -10.30 9.52
N ILE A 479 17.88 -11.20 9.20
CA ILE A 479 16.49 -11.13 9.69
C ILE A 479 16.46 -11.12 11.22
N ARG A 480 17.27 -11.97 11.87
CA ARG A 480 17.38 -11.99 13.33
C ARG A 480 17.89 -10.67 13.89
N GLY A 481 18.92 -10.09 13.27
CA GLY A 481 19.44 -8.77 13.67
C GLY A 481 18.38 -7.68 13.51
N ALA A 482 17.77 -7.58 12.33
CA ALA A 482 16.76 -6.56 12.05
C ALA A 482 15.51 -6.71 12.94
N ALA A 483 15.05 -7.94 13.20
CA ALA A 483 13.92 -8.18 14.09
C ALA A 483 14.22 -7.83 15.56
N ALA A 484 15.49 -7.91 15.99
CA ALA A 484 15.91 -7.54 17.35
C ALA A 484 15.88 -6.02 17.58
N GLU A 485 15.93 -5.21 16.52
CA GLU A 485 15.82 -3.75 16.59
C GLU A 485 14.36 -3.27 16.66
N LEU A 486 13.38 -4.15 16.46
CA LEU A 486 11.97 -3.79 16.52
C LEU A 486 11.56 -3.47 17.96
N SER A 487 10.99 -2.29 18.14
CA SER A 487 10.49 -1.83 19.43
C SER A 487 9.03 -2.26 19.62
N GLY A 488 8.81 -3.16 20.59
CA GLY A 488 7.48 -3.54 21.06
C GLY A 488 6.93 -2.55 22.07
N GLY A 489 5.66 -2.14 21.98
CA GLY A 489 5.12 -1.18 22.94
C GLY A 489 3.72 -0.64 22.66
N ASP A 490 3.41 0.49 23.32
CA ASP A 490 2.19 1.26 23.11
C ASP A 490 2.17 1.82 21.67
N PRO A 491 1.17 1.46 20.83
CA PRO A 491 1.11 1.90 19.44
C PRO A 491 0.99 3.42 19.25
N ALA A 492 0.65 4.17 20.32
CA ALA A 492 0.63 5.63 20.29
C ALA A 492 2.04 6.26 20.30
N LEU A 493 3.07 5.53 20.69
CA LEU A 493 4.45 5.99 20.67
C LEU A 493 5.03 5.89 19.26
N LEU A 494 5.64 6.98 18.77
CA LEU A 494 6.27 7.01 17.44
C LEU A 494 7.43 6.03 17.28
N ALA A 495 8.03 5.59 18.39
CA ALA A 495 9.13 4.62 18.40
C ALA A 495 8.64 3.17 18.34
N THR A 496 7.34 2.90 18.47
CA THR A 496 6.82 1.52 18.48
C THR A 496 6.64 0.99 17.06
N ASP A 497 7.28 -0.15 16.79
CA ASP A 497 7.14 -0.89 15.54
C ASP A 497 6.08 -1.99 15.62
N VAL A 498 5.95 -2.63 16.79
CA VAL A 498 5.05 -3.76 17.04
C VAL A 498 4.16 -3.47 18.24
N GLY A 499 2.87 -3.26 17.99
CA GLY A 499 1.84 -3.10 19.02
C GLY A 499 1.33 -4.44 19.58
N PRO A 500 0.35 -4.41 20.50
CA PRO A 500 -0.29 -5.62 21.00
C PRO A 500 -1.18 -6.30 19.95
N VAL A 501 -1.55 -7.55 20.22
CA VAL A 501 -2.62 -8.21 19.46
C VAL A 501 -3.99 -7.78 19.98
N ILE A 502 -5.02 -7.92 19.14
CA ILE A 502 -6.31 -7.23 19.32
C ILE A 502 -7.00 -7.50 20.67
N ASP A 503 -6.94 -8.73 21.17
CA ASP A 503 -7.62 -9.14 22.41
C ASP A 503 -6.93 -10.34 23.08
N ALA A 504 -7.48 -10.76 24.22
CA ALA A 504 -6.97 -11.89 24.99
C ALA A 504 -7.11 -13.23 24.26
N GLU A 505 -8.17 -13.41 23.46
CA GLU A 505 -8.38 -14.65 22.71
C GLU A 505 -7.31 -14.82 21.62
N ALA A 506 -7.00 -13.74 20.88
CA ALA A 506 -5.92 -13.70 19.92
C ALA A 506 -4.57 -13.99 20.61
N PHE A 507 -4.31 -13.34 21.76
CA PHE A 507 -3.10 -13.57 22.54
C PHE A 507 -2.94 -15.04 22.94
N ASP A 508 -3.99 -15.65 23.49
CA ASP A 508 -4.00 -17.04 23.92
C ASP A 508 -3.82 -18.01 22.75
N ASN A 509 -4.49 -17.76 21.62
CA ASN A 509 -4.37 -18.57 20.41
C ASN A 509 -2.94 -18.55 19.85
N ILE A 510 -2.34 -17.37 19.75
CA ILE A 510 -0.97 -17.22 19.25
C ILE A 510 0.02 -17.84 20.24
N THR A 511 -0.18 -17.64 21.53
CA THR A 511 0.67 -18.22 22.60
C THR A 511 0.65 -19.74 22.55
N ARG A 512 -0.52 -20.37 22.38
CA ARG A 512 -0.63 -21.82 22.17
C ARG A 512 0.10 -22.25 20.89
N ALA A 513 0.00 -21.49 19.81
CA ALA A 513 0.71 -21.81 18.58
C ALA A 513 2.23 -21.74 18.74
N THR A 514 2.76 -20.71 19.40
CA THR A 514 4.20 -20.57 19.67
C THR A 514 4.71 -21.66 20.62
N GLN A 515 3.94 -22.03 21.65
CA GLN A 515 4.31 -23.13 22.56
C GLN A 515 4.45 -24.47 21.81
N ARG A 516 3.56 -24.77 20.85
CA ARG A 516 3.69 -25.97 20.01
C ARG A 516 4.93 -25.91 19.12
N LEU A 517 5.24 -24.74 18.56
CA LEU A 517 6.43 -24.55 17.73
C LEU A 517 7.71 -24.65 18.56
N ASP A 518 7.76 -24.07 19.76
CA ASP A 518 8.89 -24.18 20.70
C ASP A 518 9.17 -25.64 21.09
N ALA A 519 8.13 -26.48 21.20
CA ALA A 519 8.27 -27.89 21.54
C ALA A 519 8.79 -28.76 20.37
N ALA A 520 8.57 -28.34 19.12
CA ALA A 520 8.85 -29.14 17.93
C ALA A 520 10.02 -28.62 17.08
N HIS A 521 10.34 -27.34 17.18
CA HIS A 521 11.22 -26.64 16.25
C HIS A 521 12.18 -25.69 16.95
N ARG A 522 13.30 -25.39 16.27
CA ARG A 522 14.28 -24.45 16.78
C ARG A 522 13.76 -23.03 16.63
N ARG A 523 13.61 -22.32 17.75
CA ARG A 523 13.38 -20.87 17.76
C ARG A 523 14.64 -20.11 17.34
N LEU A 524 14.48 -19.15 16.43
CA LEU A 524 15.56 -18.37 15.81
C LEU A 524 15.68 -16.95 16.37
N LEU A 525 14.56 -16.38 16.84
CA LEU A 525 14.52 -15.04 17.45
C LEU A 525 14.42 -15.14 18.97
N ALA A 526 15.20 -14.33 19.67
CA ALA A 526 15.02 -14.14 21.11
C ALA A 526 13.69 -13.42 21.38
N SER A 527 13.01 -13.79 22.47
CA SER A 527 11.88 -12.99 22.97
C SER A 527 12.42 -11.70 23.59
N ALA A 528 12.11 -10.56 23.00
CA ALA A 528 12.28 -9.26 23.65
C ALA A 528 10.96 -8.85 24.29
N ALA A 529 10.97 -8.65 25.61
CA ALA A 529 9.85 -8.01 26.29
C ALA A 529 9.88 -6.50 26.00
N PRO A 530 8.71 -5.85 25.90
CA PRO A 530 8.65 -4.40 25.75
C PRO A 530 9.22 -3.72 27.00
N GLU A 531 9.81 -2.53 26.86
CA GLU A 531 10.35 -1.77 28.00
C GLU A 531 9.30 -1.48 29.07
N GLN A 532 8.05 -1.30 28.64
CA GLN A 532 6.89 -1.10 29.50
C GLN A 532 5.87 -2.23 29.27
N PRO A 533 5.22 -2.76 30.32
CA PRO A 533 4.20 -3.80 30.15
C PRO A 533 3.05 -3.34 29.26
N VAL A 534 2.77 -4.12 28.22
CA VAL A 534 1.62 -3.93 27.32
C VAL A 534 0.75 -5.19 27.36
N ALA A 535 -0.54 -5.02 27.61
CA ALA A 535 -1.49 -6.13 27.62
C ALA A 535 -1.58 -6.79 26.24
N ASN A 536 -1.75 -8.11 26.20
CA ASN A 536 -1.87 -8.90 24.97
C ASN A 536 -0.71 -8.70 23.98
N TYR A 537 0.50 -8.41 24.48
CA TYR A 537 1.67 -8.26 23.62
C TYR A 537 2.31 -9.61 23.28
N VAL A 538 2.49 -9.89 21.99
CA VAL A 538 3.26 -11.05 21.50
C VAL A 538 4.51 -10.55 20.79
N ALA A 539 5.69 -10.93 21.28
CA ALA A 539 6.95 -10.58 20.65
C ALA A 539 7.12 -11.30 19.29
N PRO A 540 7.79 -10.66 18.30
CA PRO A 540 8.20 -11.33 17.07
C PRO A 540 8.91 -12.65 17.34
N ALA A 541 8.50 -13.71 16.64
CA ALA A 541 9.09 -15.03 16.73
C ALA A 541 9.36 -15.59 15.32
N ALA A 542 10.47 -16.32 15.17
CA ALA A 542 10.72 -17.11 13.98
C ALA A 542 11.21 -18.51 14.33
N TYR A 543 10.80 -19.49 13.53
CA TYR A 543 11.06 -20.92 13.73
C TYR A 543 11.59 -21.55 12.45
N GLU A 544 12.64 -22.34 12.55
CA GLU A 544 13.08 -23.21 11.45
C GLU A 544 12.29 -24.51 11.49
N VAL A 545 11.52 -24.79 10.44
CA VAL A 545 10.64 -25.96 10.35
C VAL A 545 11.12 -26.95 9.28
N ASP A 546 10.76 -28.22 9.43
CA ASP A 546 11.32 -29.32 8.63
C ASP A 546 10.95 -29.25 7.13
N GLY A 547 9.82 -28.62 6.81
CA GLY A 547 9.33 -28.53 5.43
C GLY A 547 8.09 -27.66 5.28
N ILE A 548 7.77 -27.30 4.04
CA ILE A 548 6.60 -26.46 3.71
C ILE A 548 5.31 -27.11 4.20
N ASP A 549 5.21 -28.42 4.06
CA ASP A 549 4.08 -29.24 4.44
C ASP A 549 3.88 -29.33 5.96
N SER A 550 4.84 -28.95 6.82
CA SER A 550 4.61 -28.88 8.27
C SER A 550 3.73 -27.68 8.68
N VAL A 551 3.60 -26.68 7.79
CA VAL A 551 2.80 -25.48 8.04
C VAL A 551 1.32 -25.77 7.76
N LYS A 552 0.59 -26.22 8.79
CA LYS A 552 -0.80 -26.70 8.62
C LYS A 552 -1.90 -25.65 8.74
N SER A 553 -1.62 -24.52 9.38
CA SER A 553 -2.65 -23.52 9.69
C SER A 553 -2.07 -22.10 9.71
N GLU A 554 -2.91 -21.12 9.42
CA GLU A 554 -2.58 -19.72 9.64
C GLU A 554 -2.39 -19.43 11.14
N ILE A 555 -1.31 -18.71 11.47
CA ILE A 555 -1.11 -18.10 12.79
C ILE A 555 -1.22 -16.60 12.57
N PHE A 556 -2.31 -16.01 13.07
CA PHE A 556 -2.63 -14.60 12.85
C PHE A 556 -1.91 -13.67 13.85
N GLY A 557 -0.58 -13.72 13.84
CA GLY A 557 0.29 -12.99 14.76
C GLY A 557 1.71 -12.83 14.22
N PRO A 558 2.66 -12.28 15.01
CA PRO A 558 4.01 -11.96 14.56
C PRO A 558 4.92 -13.19 14.60
N VAL A 559 4.51 -14.28 13.93
CA VAL A 559 5.17 -15.59 13.93
C VAL A 559 5.56 -15.98 12.51
N LEU A 560 6.86 -16.09 12.26
CA LEU A 560 7.44 -16.50 10.98
C LEU A 560 7.92 -17.96 11.06
N GLN A 561 7.61 -18.76 10.04
CA GLN A 561 8.21 -20.08 9.85
C GLN A 561 9.18 -20.02 8.68
N ILE A 562 10.33 -20.70 8.78
CA ILE A 562 11.41 -20.65 7.79
C ILE A 562 11.75 -22.08 7.36
N VAL A 563 11.81 -22.28 6.06
CA VAL A 563 12.25 -23.53 5.42
C VAL A 563 13.43 -23.21 4.51
N ARG A 564 14.46 -24.06 4.59
CA ARG A 564 15.55 -24.06 3.61
C ARG A 564 15.14 -24.92 2.42
N TRP A 565 15.45 -24.48 1.21
CA TRP A 565 15.23 -25.27 0.01
C TRP A 565 16.49 -25.37 -0.85
N SER A 566 16.53 -26.43 -1.65
CA SER A 566 17.54 -26.72 -2.66
C SER A 566 16.86 -27.32 -3.90
N GLY A 567 17.60 -27.45 -5.00
CA GLY A 567 17.05 -27.96 -6.26
C GLY A 567 16.28 -26.89 -7.05
N GLU A 568 15.16 -27.28 -7.67
CA GLU A 568 14.41 -26.42 -8.58
C GLU A 568 13.39 -25.52 -7.84
N PRO A 569 13.40 -24.19 -8.07
CA PRO A 569 12.44 -23.28 -7.44
C PRO A 569 10.98 -23.59 -7.79
N SER A 570 10.71 -24.17 -8.96
CA SER A 570 9.36 -24.56 -9.39
C SER A 570 8.74 -25.62 -8.47
N ALA A 571 9.53 -26.58 -7.98
CA ALA A 571 9.08 -27.59 -7.03
C ALA A 571 8.68 -26.97 -5.67
N VAL A 572 9.31 -25.85 -5.29
CA VAL A 572 8.93 -25.08 -4.10
C VAL A 572 7.55 -24.45 -4.30
N ILE A 573 7.28 -23.87 -5.46
CA ILE A 573 5.97 -23.30 -5.81
C ILE A 573 4.88 -24.37 -5.80
N GLU A 574 5.14 -25.56 -6.33
CA GLU A 574 4.18 -26.68 -6.27
C GLU A 574 3.80 -27.05 -4.84
N ARG A 575 4.78 -27.11 -3.94
CA ARG A 575 4.54 -27.39 -2.52
C ARG A 575 3.78 -26.27 -1.82
N ILE A 576 4.01 -25.01 -2.20
CA ILE A 576 3.24 -23.86 -1.70
C ILE A 576 1.79 -23.97 -2.17
N ASN A 577 1.55 -24.24 -3.46
CA ASN A 577 0.21 -24.42 -4.02
C ASN A 577 -0.55 -25.57 -3.31
N ALA A 578 0.16 -26.65 -2.93
CA ALA A 578 -0.42 -27.79 -2.23
C ALA A 578 -0.96 -27.47 -0.82
N LEU A 579 -0.59 -26.33 -0.22
CA LEU A 579 -1.18 -25.87 1.04
C LEU A 579 -2.67 -25.48 0.88
N GLY A 580 -3.14 -25.27 -0.36
CA GLY A 580 -4.53 -24.97 -0.69
C GLY A 580 -4.97 -23.53 -0.40
N TYR A 581 -4.12 -22.71 0.22
CA TYR A 581 -4.27 -21.26 0.32
C TYR A 581 -3.63 -20.59 -0.90
N GLY A 582 -4.06 -19.37 -1.21
CA GLY A 582 -3.63 -18.65 -2.41
C GLY A 582 -3.84 -17.15 -2.31
N LEU A 583 -3.39 -16.51 -1.22
CA LEU A 583 -3.58 -15.07 -0.99
C LEU A 583 -2.40 -14.21 -1.45
N THR A 584 -1.26 -14.23 -0.75
CA THR A 584 -0.04 -13.52 -1.16
C THR A 584 1.19 -14.41 -1.30
N LEU A 585 2.04 -14.08 -2.28
CA LEU A 585 3.33 -14.72 -2.52
C LEU A 585 4.41 -13.66 -2.78
N GLY A 586 5.54 -13.78 -2.09
CA GLY A 586 6.75 -13.02 -2.37
C GLY A 586 7.73 -13.81 -3.22
N ILE A 587 8.38 -13.17 -4.18
CA ILE A 587 9.49 -13.75 -4.96
C ILE A 587 10.66 -12.77 -4.90
N GLN A 588 11.78 -13.21 -4.36
CA GLN A 588 13.02 -12.43 -4.25
C GLN A 588 14.08 -13.08 -5.16
N THR A 589 14.32 -12.46 -6.31
CA THR A 589 15.28 -12.91 -7.33
C THR A 589 15.66 -11.76 -8.26
N ARG A 590 16.91 -11.75 -8.73
CA ARG A 590 17.38 -10.83 -9.78
C ARG A 590 17.23 -11.40 -11.20
N ILE A 591 16.66 -12.60 -11.33
CA ILE A 591 16.51 -13.30 -12.61
C ILE A 591 15.06 -13.11 -13.08
N ASP A 592 14.84 -12.18 -14.00
CA ASP A 592 13.50 -11.79 -14.45
C ASP A 592 12.69 -12.95 -15.05
N SER A 593 13.34 -13.80 -15.86
CA SER A 593 12.71 -14.98 -16.45
C SER A 593 12.23 -15.97 -15.39
N ARG A 594 12.98 -16.10 -14.30
CA ARG A 594 12.60 -16.94 -13.14
C ARG A 594 11.43 -16.32 -12.40
N ALA A 595 11.47 -15.02 -12.10
CA ALA A 595 10.37 -14.34 -11.44
C ALA A 595 9.05 -14.51 -12.21
N ALA A 596 9.08 -14.30 -13.53
CA ALA A 596 7.92 -14.46 -14.40
C ALA A 596 7.41 -15.91 -14.44
N ALA A 597 8.31 -16.89 -14.58
CA ALA A 597 7.94 -18.31 -14.63
C ALA A 597 7.31 -18.80 -13.33
N LEU A 598 7.90 -18.44 -12.17
CA LEU A 598 7.36 -18.82 -10.87
C LEU A 598 6.04 -18.10 -10.57
N ALA A 599 5.91 -16.84 -10.97
CA ALA A 599 4.64 -16.11 -10.84
C ALA A 599 3.53 -16.73 -11.68
N ALA A 600 3.82 -17.19 -12.91
CA ALA A 600 2.86 -17.85 -13.78
C ALA A 600 2.44 -19.25 -13.26
N GLN A 601 3.31 -19.92 -12.51
CA GLN A 601 3.03 -21.24 -11.92
C GLN A 601 2.23 -21.17 -10.61
N ALA A 602 2.29 -20.05 -9.89
CA ALA A 602 1.67 -19.91 -8.57
C ALA A 602 0.14 -19.81 -8.66
N HIS A 603 -0.56 -20.57 -7.81
CA HIS A 603 -2.00 -20.44 -7.58
C HIS A 603 -2.26 -19.47 -6.43
N VAL A 604 -1.92 -18.20 -6.66
CA VAL A 604 -1.93 -17.15 -5.66
C VAL A 604 -2.47 -15.85 -6.24
N GLY A 605 -3.41 -15.22 -5.55
CA GLY A 605 -4.07 -14.02 -6.03
C GLY A 605 -3.15 -12.81 -6.18
N ASN A 606 -2.21 -12.57 -5.26
CA ASN A 606 -1.33 -11.39 -5.30
C ASN A 606 0.14 -11.79 -5.16
N ILE A 607 0.92 -11.55 -6.21
CA ILE A 607 2.34 -11.89 -6.29
C ILE A 607 3.17 -10.61 -6.27
N TYR A 608 4.18 -10.57 -5.41
CA TYR A 608 5.07 -9.42 -5.22
C TYR A 608 6.51 -9.83 -5.47
N VAL A 609 7.16 -9.17 -6.43
CA VAL A 609 8.55 -9.43 -6.81
C VAL A 609 9.46 -8.34 -6.24
N ASN A 610 10.52 -8.74 -5.53
CA ASN A 610 11.58 -7.85 -4.99
C ASN A 610 11.06 -6.72 -4.08
N ARG A 611 10.03 -7.01 -3.28
CA ARG A 611 9.44 -6.11 -2.27
C ARG A 611 8.72 -6.89 -1.17
N ASN A 612 8.19 -6.18 -0.18
CA ASN A 612 7.27 -6.75 0.81
C ASN A 612 5.95 -7.25 0.15
N ILE A 613 5.21 -8.11 0.85
CA ILE A 613 3.97 -8.74 0.34
C ILE A 613 2.68 -8.14 0.95
N ILE A 614 2.76 -6.93 1.49
CA ILE A 614 1.69 -6.27 2.24
C ILE A 614 1.38 -4.88 1.68
N GLY A 615 0.24 -4.30 2.08
CA GLY A 615 -0.12 -2.92 1.72
C GLY A 615 -0.52 -2.79 0.25
N ALA A 616 -1.38 -3.70 -0.22
CA ALA A 616 -1.98 -3.59 -1.53
C ALA A 616 -2.76 -2.27 -1.67
N VAL A 617 -2.58 -1.57 -2.79
CA VAL A 617 -3.20 -0.26 -3.02
C VAL A 617 -4.39 -0.40 -3.95
N VAL A 618 -5.53 0.17 -3.55
CA VAL A 618 -6.79 0.18 -4.30
C VAL A 618 -6.59 0.72 -5.72
N GLY A 619 -7.05 -0.03 -6.73
CA GLY A 619 -6.90 0.31 -8.15
C GLY A 619 -5.50 0.07 -8.72
N VAL A 620 -4.52 -0.36 -7.91
CA VAL A 620 -3.15 -0.64 -8.36
C VAL A 620 -2.80 -2.11 -8.16
N GLN A 621 -3.03 -2.66 -6.97
CA GLN A 621 -2.94 -4.09 -6.70
C GLN A 621 -4.29 -4.61 -6.20
N PRO A 622 -5.28 -4.84 -7.09
CA PRO A 622 -6.53 -5.50 -6.73
C PRO A 622 -6.27 -6.73 -5.84
N PHE A 623 -6.86 -6.72 -4.66
CA PHE A 623 -6.48 -7.62 -3.58
C PHE A 623 -7.54 -8.70 -3.36
N GLY A 624 -7.08 -9.94 -3.22
CA GLY A 624 -7.94 -11.10 -2.95
C GLY A 624 -7.29 -12.39 -3.43
N GLY A 625 -7.64 -13.50 -2.80
CA GLY A 625 -7.02 -14.80 -3.06
C GLY A 625 -7.88 -15.77 -3.85
N GLU A 626 -7.38 -16.98 -3.99
CA GLU A 626 -8.13 -18.14 -4.48
C GLU A 626 -8.01 -19.34 -3.52
N GLY A 627 -8.67 -20.46 -3.84
CA GLY A 627 -8.68 -21.65 -3.00
C GLY A 627 -9.29 -21.37 -1.61
N LEU A 628 -8.57 -21.71 -0.54
CA LEU A 628 -8.99 -21.45 0.84
C LEU A 628 -8.90 -19.97 1.25
N SER A 629 -8.33 -19.11 0.40
CA SER A 629 -8.10 -17.69 0.68
C SER A 629 -9.18 -16.75 0.14
N GLY A 630 -10.10 -17.24 -0.68
CA GLY A 630 -11.29 -16.47 -1.01
C GLY A 630 -12.03 -16.95 -2.24
N THR A 631 -13.17 -16.33 -2.49
CA THR A 631 -14.01 -16.58 -3.66
C THR A 631 -13.72 -15.61 -4.80
N GLY A 632 -13.13 -14.45 -4.48
CA GLY A 632 -13.17 -13.27 -5.33
C GLY A 632 -14.60 -12.73 -5.53
N PRO A 633 -14.77 -11.70 -6.38
CA PRO A 633 -13.71 -10.98 -7.10
C PRO A 633 -12.82 -10.14 -6.17
N LYS A 634 -11.66 -9.71 -6.66
CA LYS A 634 -10.69 -8.92 -5.91
C LYS A 634 -11.23 -7.54 -5.50
N ALA A 635 -11.14 -7.21 -4.22
CA ALA A 635 -11.41 -5.88 -3.72
C ALA A 635 -10.44 -4.85 -4.33
N GLY A 636 -10.94 -3.66 -4.63
CA GLY A 636 -10.19 -2.56 -5.20
C GLY A 636 -9.80 -2.80 -6.65
N GLY A 637 -10.47 -3.75 -7.31
CA GLY A 637 -10.27 -4.09 -8.71
C GLY A 637 -11.50 -3.84 -9.59
N PRO A 638 -11.30 -3.86 -10.91
CA PRO A 638 -12.32 -3.49 -11.88
C PRO A 638 -13.47 -4.51 -11.99
N HIS A 639 -13.31 -5.71 -11.40
CA HIS A 639 -14.32 -6.77 -11.43
C HIS A 639 -15.19 -6.83 -10.17
N TYR A 640 -14.86 -6.07 -9.13
CA TYR A 640 -15.52 -6.19 -7.82
C TYR A 640 -17.02 -5.85 -7.89
N LEU A 641 -17.35 -4.69 -8.45
CA LEU A 641 -18.70 -4.13 -8.43
C LEU A 641 -19.72 -4.95 -9.23
N TYR A 642 -19.31 -5.68 -10.27
CA TYR A 642 -20.20 -6.56 -11.03
C TYR A 642 -20.87 -7.60 -10.14
N ARG A 643 -20.18 -8.12 -9.12
CA ARG A 643 -20.74 -9.14 -8.23
C ARG A 643 -21.87 -8.61 -7.35
N PHE A 644 -21.90 -7.30 -7.10
CA PHE A 644 -22.97 -6.60 -6.39
C PHE A 644 -24.18 -6.27 -7.29
N CYS A 645 -24.04 -6.42 -8.61
CA CYS A 645 -25.08 -6.12 -9.59
C CYS A 645 -25.76 -7.39 -10.13
N ALA A 646 -27.01 -7.26 -10.58
CA ALA A 646 -27.69 -8.19 -11.48
C ALA A 646 -27.70 -7.62 -12.90
N GLU A 647 -27.78 -8.50 -13.89
CA GLU A 647 -27.86 -8.14 -15.30
C GLU A 647 -29.32 -8.12 -15.77
N GLN A 648 -29.68 -7.12 -16.55
CA GLN A 648 -30.99 -7.01 -17.19
C GLN A 648 -30.80 -6.64 -18.66
N THR A 649 -31.35 -7.46 -19.56
CA THR A 649 -31.44 -7.12 -20.99
C THR A 649 -32.84 -6.59 -21.29
N VAL A 650 -32.91 -5.43 -21.96
CA VAL A 650 -34.15 -4.87 -22.48
C VAL A 650 -34.12 -4.97 -24.00
N THR A 651 -35.02 -5.76 -24.55
CA THR A 651 -35.21 -5.92 -26.00
C THR A 651 -36.52 -5.27 -26.41
N ILE A 652 -36.44 -4.32 -27.34
CA ILE A 652 -37.60 -3.58 -27.82
C ILE A 652 -37.72 -3.80 -29.32
N ASN A 653 -38.85 -4.36 -29.75
CA ASN A 653 -39.23 -4.36 -31.15
C ASN A 653 -39.62 -2.93 -31.57
N THR A 654 -38.75 -2.28 -32.34
CA THR A 654 -38.93 -0.89 -32.81
C THR A 654 -39.61 -0.79 -34.17
N THR A 655 -39.99 -1.92 -34.79
CA THR A 655 -40.66 -1.92 -36.10
C THR A 655 -41.97 -1.15 -36.12
N ALA A 656 -42.76 -1.20 -35.03
CA ALA A 656 -44.02 -0.48 -34.91
C ALA A 656 -43.85 1.05 -34.94
N ALA A 657 -42.65 1.57 -34.67
CA ALA A 657 -42.31 2.98 -34.76
C ALA A 657 -41.80 3.41 -36.15
N GLY A 658 -41.83 2.52 -37.16
CA GLY A 658 -41.38 2.79 -38.53
C GLY A 658 -40.01 2.20 -38.90
N GLY A 659 -39.48 1.26 -38.10
CA GLY A 659 -38.12 0.74 -38.28
C GLY A 659 -37.06 1.73 -37.81
N ASN A 660 -35.78 1.49 -38.13
CA ASN A 660 -34.66 2.32 -37.67
C ASN A 660 -34.80 3.73 -38.28
N ALA A 661 -35.44 4.67 -37.59
CA ALA A 661 -35.63 6.04 -38.06
C ALA A 661 -34.29 6.72 -38.43
N ALA A 662 -33.19 6.29 -37.80
CA ALA A 662 -31.83 6.70 -38.14
C ALA A 662 -31.37 6.24 -39.55
N LEU A 663 -31.82 5.07 -40.05
CA LEU A 663 -31.54 4.61 -41.43
C LEU A 663 -32.28 5.45 -42.48
N LEU A 664 -33.49 5.91 -42.14
CA LEU A 664 -34.27 6.81 -43.00
C LEU A 664 -33.76 8.25 -42.98
N ALA A 665 -33.16 8.69 -41.87
CA ALA A 665 -32.60 10.04 -41.73
C ALA A 665 -31.16 10.18 -42.27
N ALA A 666 -30.38 9.09 -42.34
CA ALA A 666 -29.00 9.10 -42.87
C ALA A 666 -28.90 9.06 -44.40
N SER A 667 -30.04 8.99 -45.10
CA SER A 667 -30.15 8.97 -46.57
C SER A 667 -30.65 10.30 -47.16
N ALA A 668 -30.61 11.39 -46.40
CA ALA A 668 -30.98 12.74 -46.82
C ALA A 668 -29.76 13.68 -46.92
#